data_AF-A0A7R9CCA5-F1
#
_entry.id   AF-A0A7R9CCA5-F1
#
_cell.length_a   1.000
_cell.length_b   1.000
_cell.length_c   1.000
_cell.angle_alpha   90.00
_cell.angle_beta   90.00
_cell.angle_gamma   90.00
#
_symmetry.space_group_name_H-M   'P 1'
#
loop_
_entity.id
_entity.type
_entity.pdbx_description
1 polymer ?
#
loop_
_entity_poly.entity_id
_entity_poly.type
_entity_poly.pdbx_seq_one_letter_code
_entity_poly.pdbx_strand_id
1 'polypeptide(L)'
;FRSLFVMALIISVSYYVNHDPEDEGNSTVLPLNVSTDGTETPNLIQLVSWPIPEKPAPDWSGEYVDPSQLETAVGAGKAALMARDMLETRTPTLSLLSPSYRHQKTVRTNARADQLARAGYVMDVATRTLVNSADTNSPKTSTNGHVDKGTSLFLSGLSETERSGLESCSGKALAGGSVGKGPAFDADWMSKEACADGPQPPFACNPTPYRTADGTCNNLNHPYKWGVALRPFRRVIQPDYADGVSAPRVSSDGSALPSARKVSVTVHRPLYQDDPDFTVMLAVWGQFMDHDITATALSQAVGGKSISCCKVFTSHSSVDKHPECFPVPLADGDPFYNQWNISCMEFVRSAPAPLCHFGPREQLNQASSYLDGSVVYGPYDSVVNKLRSFQGGQLRMYTTEDGRTLLPTSTDPTDGCNQQEEALKGRYCFESGDPRANENLHLTTMHLMLARQHNRVAQQLSQLNPVWSDERLFQESRRIVVAQMQHITYNEFLPIILGNHLMDSLELKPKTSGYFTGYNATVDVTVANHFATAAFRFAHTLLPGLAKMLGNDTSSTEYVEMHKMLFNPFRLYSPGQLDNTLRGALNTTMQKFNPHFSNEVTEHLFERPVAVKGPFPCGLDLVSLNIQRGRDHGLPSYPVWRELCGLTRPASFEDLQGVMNPDSIQHISQIYKSVLSTKLSSTLDTEELD
;
A
#
# COMPACT_ATOMS: atom_id res chain seq x y z
N PHE A 1 -18.32 32.19 39.99
CA PHE A 1 -18.54 32.26 38.53
C PHE A 1 -18.07 31.00 37.76
N ARG A 2 -17.98 29.82 38.39
CA ARG A 2 -17.77 28.52 37.69
C ARG A 2 -18.84 27.46 38.03
N SER A 3 -19.96 27.86 38.62
CA SER A 3 -21.05 26.95 39.01
C SER A 3 -22.41 27.30 38.40
N LEU A 4 -22.45 28.31 37.51
CA LEU A 4 -23.67 28.75 36.79
C LEU A 4 -23.67 28.36 35.31
N PHE A 5 -22.54 27.89 34.75
CA PHE A 5 -22.47 27.42 33.35
C PHE A 5 -22.84 25.94 33.20
N VAL A 6 -22.75 25.15 34.28
CA VAL A 6 -23.04 23.71 34.28
C VAL A 6 -24.56 23.43 34.37
N MET A 7 -25.35 24.36 34.92
CA MET A 7 -26.82 24.21 35.01
C MET A 7 -27.57 24.61 33.74
N ALA A 8 -26.95 25.40 32.84
CA ALA A 8 -27.55 25.76 31.56
C ALA A 8 -27.39 24.67 30.49
N LEU A 9 -26.33 23.83 30.57
CA LEU A 9 -26.11 22.74 29.62
C LEU A 9 -27.05 21.53 29.87
N ILE A 10 -27.50 21.33 31.11
CA ILE A 10 -28.35 20.20 31.51
C ILE A 10 -29.84 20.44 31.14
N ILE A 11 -30.28 21.70 31.02
CA ILE A 11 -31.66 22.04 30.65
C ILE A 11 -31.86 21.99 29.13
N SER A 12 -30.84 22.28 28.32
CA SER A 12 -30.94 22.23 26.84
C SER A 12 -30.94 20.80 26.27
N VAL A 13 -30.27 19.85 26.93
CA VAL A 13 -30.28 18.43 26.49
C VAL A 13 -31.60 17.73 26.84
N SER A 14 -32.34 18.22 27.84
CA SER A 14 -33.62 17.63 28.25
C SER A 14 -34.82 18.10 27.42
N TYR A 15 -34.66 19.11 26.56
CA TYR A 15 -35.74 19.62 25.71
C TYR A 15 -35.71 19.06 24.28
N TYR A 16 -34.62 18.41 23.87
CA TYR A 16 -34.46 17.87 22.49
C TYR A 16 -34.88 16.39 22.35
N VAL A 17 -35.22 15.71 23.45
CA VAL A 17 -35.61 14.27 23.43
C VAL A 17 -37.13 14.06 23.32
N ASN A 18 -37.93 15.12 23.31
CA ASN A 18 -39.37 15.02 23.05
C ASN A 18 -39.76 16.11 22.07
N HIS A 19 -39.94 15.76 20.79
CA HIS A 19 -41.07 16.11 19.93
C HIS A 19 -40.72 15.69 18.48
N ASP A 20 -41.21 14.52 18.06
CA ASP A 20 -41.66 14.32 16.68
C ASP A 20 -43.06 14.92 16.56
N PRO A 21 -43.41 15.51 15.41
CA PRO A 21 -44.35 14.77 14.56
C PRO A 21 -44.09 14.89 13.04
N GLU A 22 -44.54 13.81 12.39
CA GLU A 22 -44.92 13.58 10.98
C GLU A 22 -45.11 14.82 10.06
N ASP A 23 -44.57 14.75 8.84
CA ASP A 23 -45.36 14.97 7.62
C ASP A 23 -44.66 14.44 6.34
N GLU A 24 -45.45 13.79 5.47
CA GLU A 24 -45.09 13.31 4.14
C GLU A 24 -44.98 14.46 3.10
N GLY A 25 -44.11 14.33 2.10
CA GLY A 25 -44.37 14.97 0.80
C GLY A 25 -43.18 15.48 -0.04
N ASN A 26 -42.97 14.79 -1.17
CA ASN A 26 -42.39 15.25 -2.45
C ASN A 26 -40.96 15.78 -2.53
N SER A 27 -40.12 14.96 -3.18
CA SER A 27 -38.79 15.31 -3.68
C SER A 27 -38.87 16.20 -4.93
N THR A 28 -38.44 17.44 -4.82
CA THR A 28 -37.94 18.24 -5.95
C THR A 28 -36.60 18.84 -5.57
N VAL A 29 -35.55 18.42 -6.26
CA VAL A 29 -34.18 18.93 -6.12
C VAL A 29 -34.11 20.36 -6.66
N LEU A 30 -33.72 21.30 -5.81
CA LEU A 30 -33.30 22.65 -6.21
C LEU A 30 -31.82 22.85 -5.86
N PRO A 31 -31.03 23.57 -6.68
CA PRO A 31 -29.63 23.85 -6.40
C PRO A 31 -29.55 25.00 -5.37
N LEU A 32 -28.89 24.77 -4.23
CA LEU A 32 -28.70 25.79 -3.21
C LEU A 32 -27.28 26.37 -3.26
N ASN A 33 -27.23 27.67 -3.54
CA ASN A 33 -26.09 28.55 -3.30
C ASN A 33 -25.89 28.69 -1.78
N VAL A 34 -24.76 28.22 -1.25
CA VAL A 34 -24.46 28.36 0.18
C VAL A 34 -23.87 29.74 0.45
N SER A 35 -24.62 30.54 1.20
CA SER A 35 -24.17 31.77 1.86
C SER A 35 -23.39 31.43 3.12
N THR A 36 -22.25 32.09 3.30
CA THR A 36 -21.41 32.02 4.50
C THR A 36 -22.10 32.71 5.67
N ASP A 37 -22.76 31.96 6.54
CA ASP A 37 -22.95 32.37 7.92
C ASP A 37 -22.74 31.17 8.84
N GLY A 38 -21.85 31.31 9.81
CA GLY A 38 -21.32 30.22 10.60
C GLY A 38 -22.28 29.76 11.68
N THR A 39 -22.73 28.51 11.57
CA THR A 39 -22.96 27.51 12.64
C THR A 39 -23.74 26.37 12.00
N GLU A 40 -23.04 25.26 11.73
CA GLU A 40 -23.46 23.96 11.17
C GLU A 40 -22.62 23.63 9.93
N THR A 41 -21.43 23.07 10.18
CA THR A 41 -20.71 22.31 9.14
C THR A 41 -21.60 21.13 8.76
N PRO A 42 -22.00 20.97 7.48
CA PRO A 42 -22.72 19.79 7.05
C PRO A 42 -21.88 18.58 7.39
N ASN A 43 -22.46 17.65 8.14
CA ASN A 43 -21.78 16.44 8.55
C ASN A 43 -21.34 15.69 7.28
N LEU A 44 -20.03 15.52 7.07
CA LEU A 44 -19.45 14.90 5.87
C LEU A 44 -20.10 13.58 5.49
N ILE A 45 -20.66 12.87 6.47
CA ILE A 45 -21.37 11.60 6.31
C ILE A 45 -22.72 11.74 5.62
N GLN A 46 -23.43 12.87 5.78
CA GLN A 46 -24.69 13.11 5.05
C GLN A 46 -24.46 13.46 3.58
N LEU A 47 -23.23 13.86 3.21
CA LEU A 47 -22.86 14.24 1.85
C LEU A 47 -22.41 13.04 0.99
N VAL A 48 -22.18 11.87 1.59
CA VAL A 48 -21.60 10.70 0.92
C VAL A 48 -22.42 9.45 1.19
N SER A 49 -22.90 8.80 0.13
CA SER A 49 -23.51 7.47 0.23
C SER A 49 -22.43 6.43 0.54
N TRP A 50 -22.64 5.61 1.57
CA TRP A 50 -21.75 4.52 1.95
C TRP A 50 -22.33 3.15 1.59
N PRO A 51 -21.53 2.21 1.05
CA PRO A 51 -20.14 2.38 0.60
C PRO A 51 -20.04 3.33 -0.61
N ILE A 52 -18.92 4.04 -0.75
CA ILE A 52 -18.66 4.91 -1.91
C ILE A 52 -18.81 4.07 -3.19
N PRO A 53 -19.72 4.44 -4.11
CA PRO A 53 -19.93 3.70 -5.34
C PRO A 53 -18.64 3.64 -6.17
N GLU A 54 -18.29 2.45 -6.64
CA GLU A 54 -17.18 2.31 -7.57
C GLU A 54 -17.53 2.91 -8.93
N LYS A 55 -16.59 3.62 -9.55
CA LYS A 55 -16.76 4.11 -10.92
C LYS A 55 -16.49 2.94 -11.88
N PRO A 56 -17.46 2.57 -12.74
CA PRO A 56 -17.29 1.46 -13.67
C PRO A 56 -16.09 1.73 -14.58
N ALA A 57 -15.42 0.65 -14.99
CA ALA A 57 -14.37 0.76 -15.99
C ALA A 57 -14.98 1.29 -17.31
N PRO A 58 -14.34 2.26 -17.99
CA PRO A 58 -14.77 2.67 -19.31
C PRO A 58 -14.66 1.49 -20.27
N ASP A 59 -15.44 1.55 -21.34
CA ASP A 59 -15.30 0.64 -22.45
C ASP A 59 -13.90 0.73 -23.05
N TRP A 60 -13.46 -0.37 -23.67
CA TRP A 60 -12.18 -0.45 -24.36
C TRP A 60 -12.03 0.71 -25.35
N SER A 61 -11.00 1.53 -25.14
CA SER A 61 -10.74 2.69 -26.00
C SER A 61 -10.02 2.34 -27.31
N GLY A 62 -9.63 1.08 -27.52
CA GLY A 62 -8.98 0.64 -28.75
C GLY A 62 -9.97 0.21 -29.85
N GLU A 63 -9.49 0.14 -31.09
CA GLU A 63 -10.27 -0.39 -32.22
C GLU A 63 -10.65 -1.87 -32.01
N TYR A 64 -11.64 -2.37 -32.76
CA TYR A 64 -12.00 -3.79 -32.75
C TYR A 64 -10.77 -4.65 -33.01
N VAL A 65 -10.44 -5.52 -32.05
CA VAL A 65 -9.24 -6.36 -32.12
C VAL A 65 -9.61 -7.73 -32.64
N ASP A 66 -9.12 -8.09 -33.82
CA ASP A 66 -9.32 -9.43 -34.38
C ASP A 66 -8.43 -10.48 -33.67
N PRO A 67 -8.76 -11.78 -33.76
CA PRO A 67 -8.00 -12.82 -33.08
C PRO A 67 -6.50 -12.88 -33.43
N SER A 68 -6.13 -12.52 -34.66
CA SER A 68 -4.72 -12.51 -35.11
C SER A 68 -3.92 -11.37 -34.48
N GLN A 69 -4.57 -10.22 -34.26
CA GLN A 69 -3.97 -9.10 -33.52
C GLN A 69 -3.78 -9.46 -32.04
N LEU A 70 -4.74 -10.15 -31.42
CA LEU A 70 -4.60 -10.64 -30.03
C LEU A 70 -3.39 -11.59 -29.90
N GLU A 71 -3.26 -12.55 -30.83
CA GLU A 71 -2.15 -13.50 -30.83
C GLU A 71 -0.80 -12.79 -31.02
N THR A 72 -0.74 -11.83 -31.95
CA THR A 72 0.45 -11.01 -32.20
C THR A 72 0.87 -10.22 -30.96
N ALA A 73 -0.09 -9.59 -30.27
CA ALA A 73 0.17 -8.83 -29.05
C ALA A 73 0.67 -9.71 -27.91
N VAL A 74 0.06 -10.89 -27.69
CA VAL A 74 0.53 -11.86 -26.70
C VAL A 74 1.93 -12.37 -27.06
N GLY A 75 2.20 -12.61 -28.35
CA GLY A 75 3.52 -12.96 -28.86
C GLY A 75 4.57 -11.90 -28.53
N ALA A 76 4.26 -10.62 -28.74
CA ALA A 76 5.11 -9.50 -28.35
C ALA A 76 5.36 -9.46 -26.84
N GLY A 77 4.32 -9.69 -26.02
CA GLY A 77 4.46 -9.77 -24.57
C GLY A 77 5.38 -10.91 -24.11
N LYS A 78 5.25 -12.11 -24.69
CA LYS A 78 6.13 -13.24 -24.41
C LYS A 78 7.58 -12.96 -24.82
N ALA A 79 7.79 -12.37 -25.99
CA ALA A 79 9.13 -11.97 -26.44
C ALA A 79 9.76 -10.93 -25.50
N ALA A 80 8.98 -9.95 -25.03
CA ALA A 80 9.44 -8.96 -24.06
C ALA A 80 9.80 -9.57 -22.71
N LEU A 81 9.04 -10.58 -22.25
CA LEU A 81 9.40 -11.32 -21.02
C LEU A 81 10.71 -12.07 -21.18
N MET A 82 10.93 -12.76 -22.31
CA MET A 82 12.20 -13.43 -22.58
C MET A 82 13.38 -12.46 -22.60
N ALA A 83 13.22 -11.29 -23.23
CA ALA A 83 14.24 -10.24 -23.24
C ALA A 83 14.52 -9.72 -21.82
N ARG A 84 13.48 -9.55 -21.00
CA ARG A 84 13.60 -9.17 -19.59
C ARG A 84 14.39 -10.20 -18.79
N ASP A 85 14.04 -11.48 -18.89
CA ASP A 85 14.75 -12.56 -18.19
C ASP A 85 16.24 -12.60 -18.59
N MET A 86 16.56 -12.43 -19.88
CA MET A 86 17.95 -12.36 -20.36
C MET A 86 18.72 -11.16 -19.79
N LEU A 87 18.06 -10.01 -19.62
CA LEU A 87 18.65 -8.85 -18.97
C LEU A 87 18.91 -9.10 -17.48
N GLU A 88 17.97 -9.74 -16.79
CA GLU A 88 18.07 -10.08 -15.36
C GLU A 88 19.27 -10.99 -15.05
N THR A 89 19.65 -11.89 -15.97
CA THR A 89 20.85 -12.74 -15.78
C THR A 89 22.16 -11.95 -15.72
N ARG A 90 22.20 -10.76 -16.33
CA ARG A 90 23.38 -9.88 -16.40
C ARG A 90 23.26 -8.67 -15.47
N THR A 91 22.08 -8.42 -14.91
CA THR A 91 21.83 -7.27 -14.04
C THR A 91 22.47 -7.52 -12.66
N PRO A 92 23.35 -6.63 -12.18
CA PRO A 92 23.95 -6.78 -10.86
C PRO A 92 22.90 -6.66 -9.77
N THR A 93 23.01 -7.52 -8.75
CA THR A 93 22.15 -7.46 -7.56
C THR A 93 22.61 -6.35 -6.62
N LEU A 94 21.69 -5.89 -5.77
CA LEU A 94 22.01 -4.99 -4.68
C LEU A 94 22.84 -5.74 -3.63
N SER A 95 23.75 -5.02 -2.98
CA SER A 95 24.50 -5.57 -1.87
C SER A 95 23.56 -5.88 -0.70
N LEU A 96 23.74 -7.04 -0.06
CA LEU A 96 23.00 -7.47 1.14
C LEU A 96 22.99 -6.41 2.25
N LEU A 97 24.05 -5.59 2.31
CA LEU A 97 24.22 -4.57 3.35
C LEU A 97 23.52 -3.25 3.04
N SER A 98 23.04 -3.04 1.81
CA SER A 98 22.39 -1.79 1.41
C SER A 98 20.98 -1.65 2.00
N PRO A 99 20.55 -0.42 2.36
CA PRO A 99 19.15 -0.15 2.73
C PRO A 99 18.16 -0.57 1.64
N SER A 100 18.52 -0.37 0.35
CA SER A 100 17.71 -0.76 -0.80
C SER A 100 17.48 -2.26 -0.89
N TYR A 101 18.50 -3.08 -0.58
CA TYR A 101 18.32 -4.54 -0.53
C TYR A 101 17.36 -4.94 0.58
N ARG A 102 17.52 -4.36 1.78
CA ARG A 102 16.60 -4.59 2.91
C ARG A 102 15.17 -4.24 2.53
N HIS A 103 14.94 -3.06 1.93
CA HIS A 103 13.63 -2.65 1.44
C HIS A 103 13.03 -3.67 0.46
N GLN A 104 13.76 -4.05 -0.60
CA GLN A 104 13.26 -5.03 -1.58
C GLN A 104 13.03 -6.42 -0.97
N LYS A 105 13.73 -6.77 0.11
CA LYS A 105 13.48 -8.01 0.86
C LYS A 105 12.27 -7.93 1.78
N THR A 106 11.98 -6.77 2.39
CA THR A 106 10.74 -6.55 3.17
C THR A 106 9.53 -6.87 2.32
N VAL A 107 9.46 -6.28 1.13
CA VAL A 107 8.31 -6.39 0.23
C VAL A 107 8.51 -7.46 -0.85
N ARG A 108 9.26 -8.53 -0.51
CA ARG A 108 9.60 -9.57 -1.47
C ARG A 108 8.36 -10.31 -1.97
N THR A 109 8.46 -10.76 -3.20
CA THR A 109 7.45 -11.57 -3.87
C THR A 109 7.73 -13.04 -3.59
N ASN A 110 6.69 -13.80 -3.21
CA ASN A 110 6.81 -15.25 -3.06
C ASN A 110 6.81 -15.93 -4.44
N ALA A 111 7.27 -17.17 -4.52
CA ALA A 111 7.43 -17.88 -5.79
C ALA A 111 6.13 -17.99 -6.61
N ARG A 112 4.98 -18.16 -5.96
CA ARG A 112 3.68 -18.23 -6.65
C ARG A 112 3.28 -16.86 -7.18
N ALA A 113 3.47 -15.80 -6.41
CA ALA A 113 3.24 -14.43 -6.83
C ALA A 113 4.17 -14.01 -7.99
N ASP A 114 5.43 -14.46 -8.01
CA ASP A 114 6.38 -14.18 -9.08
C ASP A 114 5.93 -14.82 -10.41
N GLN A 115 5.46 -16.07 -10.37
CA GLN A 115 4.89 -16.73 -11.55
C GLN A 115 3.70 -15.95 -12.12
N LEU A 116 2.80 -15.47 -11.26
CA LEU A 116 1.66 -14.63 -11.66
C LEU A 116 2.14 -13.29 -12.22
N ALA A 117 3.16 -12.69 -11.62
CA ALA A 117 3.73 -11.41 -12.06
C ALA A 117 4.34 -11.47 -13.45
N ARG A 118 5.02 -12.58 -13.80
CA ARG A 118 5.54 -12.80 -15.15
C ARG A 118 4.41 -12.82 -16.17
N ALA A 119 3.26 -13.36 -15.81
CA ALA A 119 2.08 -13.36 -16.67
C ALA A 119 1.41 -11.99 -16.77
N GLY A 120 1.28 -11.26 -15.67
CA GLY A 120 0.87 -9.85 -15.65
C GLY A 120 1.73 -8.99 -16.58
N TYR A 121 3.06 -9.20 -16.56
CA TYR A 121 3.99 -8.46 -17.41
C TYR A 121 3.76 -8.70 -18.91
N VAL A 122 3.48 -9.96 -19.31
CA VAL A 122 3.11 -10.28 -20.70
C VAL A 122 1.86 -9.51 -21.10
N MET A 123 0.85 -9.43 -20.23
CA MET A 123 -0.40 -8.71 -20.49
C MET A 123 -0.23 -7.19 -20.57
N ASP A 124 0.59 -6.59 -19.72
CA ASP A 124 0.89 -5.16 -19.78
C ASP A 124 1.52 -4.77 -21.13
N VAL A 125 2.51 -5.56 -21.58
CA VAL A 125 3.17 -5.35 -22.87
C VAL A 125 2.18 -5.58 -24.02
N ALA A 126 1.44 -6.68 -23.98
CA ALA A 126 0.49 -7.02 -25.03
C ALA A 126 -0.63 -5.97 -25.15
N THR A 127 -1.15 -5.45 -24.04
CA THR A 127 -2.13 -4.35 -24.03
C THR A 127 -1.56 -3.11 -24.71
N ARG A 128 -0.33 -2.69 -24.38
CA ARG A 128 0.32 -1.54 -25.06
C ARG A 128 0.52 -1.79 -26.55
N THR A 129 0.89 -3.01 -26.95
CA THR A 129 1.03 -3.36 -28.37
C THR A 129 -0.29 -3.18 -29.11
N LEU A 130 -1.41 -3.61 -28.53
CA LEU A 130 -2.73 -3.44 -29.14
C LEU A 130 -3.12 -1.97 -29.26
N VAL A 131 -3.02 -1.22 -28.16
CA VAL A 131 -3.40 0.20 -28.12
C VAL A 131 -2.57 1.01 -29.13
N ASN A 132 -1.26 0.78 -29.22
CA ASN A 132 -0.39 1.47 -30.16
C ASN A 132 -0.62 1.03 -31.62
N SER A 133 -1.09 -0.20 -31.86
CA SER A 133 -1.40 -0.67 -33.22
C SER A 133 -2.68 -0.05 -33.78
N ALA A 134 -3.69 0.18 -32.94
CA ALA A 134 -4.94 0.84 -33.33
C ALA A 134 -4.71 2.29 -33.80
N ASP A 135 -3.78 3.02 -33.18
CA ASP A 135 -3.41 4.40 -33.58
C ASP A 135 -2.82 4.50 -35.01
N THR A 136 -2.33 3.40 -35.58
CA THR A 136 -1.76 3.38 -36.94
C THR A 136 -2.79 3.10 -38.05
N ASN A 137 -3.98 2.60 -37.71
CA ASN A 137 -5.01 2.18 -38.67
C ASN A 137 -6.23 3.11 -38.76
N SER A 138 -6.32 4.15 -37.94
CA SER A 138 -7.37 5.16 -38.08
C SER A 138 -7.29 5.86 -39.46
N PRO A 139 -8.38 5.86 -40.26
CA PRO A 139 -8.36 6.46 -41.59
C PRO A 139 -8.16 7.97 -41.45
N LYS A 140 -7.07 8.49 -42.05
CA LYS A 140 -6.90 9.92 -42.28
C LYS A 140 -8.07 10.37 -43.15
N THR A 141 -9.11 10.94 -42.55
CA THR A 141 -10.14 11.68 -43.28
C THR A 141 -9.47 12.88 -43.93
N SER A 142 -9.11 12.71 -45.19
CA SER A 142 -8.77 13.76 -46.14
C SER A 142 -9.97 14.69 -46.27
N THR A 143 -10.00 15.77 -45.49
CA THR A 143 -10.79 16.94 -45.84
C THR A 143 -10.02 17.69 -46.92
N ASN A 144 -10.44 17.53 -48.16
CA ASN A 144 -10.10 18.41 -49.28
C ASN A 144 -10.51 19.85 -48.92
N GLY A 145 -9.56 20.62 -48.39
CA GLY A 145 -9.67 22.07 -48.22
C GLY A 145 -8.78 22.76 -49.24
N HIS A 146 -9.38 23.56 -50.11
CA HIS A 146 -8.71 24.45 -51.04
C HIS A 146 -7.56 25.22 -50.38
N VAL A 147 -6.40 25.18 -51.04
CA VAL A 147 -5.26 26.05 -50.78
C VAL A 147 -5.62 27.46 -51.22
N ASP A 148 -5.67 28.41 -50.29
CA ASP A 148 -5.48 29.82 -50.60
C ASP A 148 -4.10 30.26 -50.14
N LYS A 149 -3.39 30.90 -51.05
CA LYS A 149 -1.97 31.25 -50.97
C LYS A 149 -1.75 32.47 -50.10
N GLY A 150 -0.84 32.36 -49.14
CA GLY A 150 -0.26 33.47 -48.39
C GLY A 150 1.19 33.19 -48.01
N THR A 151 2.09 33.54 -48.92
CA THR A 151 3.53 33.85 -48.76
C THR A 151 3.81 34.52 -47.39
N SER A 152 4.95 34.39 -46.68
CA SER A 152 6.34 34.23 -47.11
C SER A 152 7.27 34.26 -45.88
N LEU A 153 8.37 33.51 -45.95
CA LEU A 153 9.75 33.85 -45.51
C LEU A 153 10.00 34.29 -44.05
N PHE A 154 10.87 33.56 -43.32
CA PHE A 154 12.24 34.02 -43.02
C PHE A 154 13.11 32.89 -42.40
N LEU A 155 14.13 32.53 -43.18
CA LEU A 155 15.50 32.06 -42.85
C LEU A 155 15.74 30.82 -41.96
N SER A 156 16.13 29.77 -42.69
CA SER A 156 17.21 28.81 -42.44
C SER A 156 18.43 29.29 -41.66
N GLY A 157 18.95 28.41 -40.80
CA GLY A 157 20.35 28.36 -40.42
C GLY A 157 20.62 27.52 -39.17
N LEU A 158 21.07 26.27 -39.33
CA LEU A 158 22.11 25.54 -38.56
C LEU A 158 22.05 24.01 -38.82
N SER A 159 23.16 23.31 -38.56
CA SER A 159 23.68 22.14 -39.29
C SER A 159 23.25 20.73 -38.83
N GLU A 160 23.66 19.75 -39.65
CA GLU A 160 23.33 18.31 -39.73
C GLU A 160 23.78 17.40 -38.55
N THR A 161 23.76 17.86 -37.30
CA THR A 161 24.22 17.06 -36.13
C THR A 161 23.22 16.94 -34.98
N GLU A 162 21.91 16.95 -35.28
CA GLU A 162 20.84 16.69 -34.29
C GLU A 162 19.69 15.86 -34.91
N ARG A 163 20.02 14.77 -35.60
CA ARG A 163 19.03 13.80 -36.14
C ARG A 163 19.34 12.38 -35.69
N SER A 164 19.02 12.06 -34.43
CA SER A 164 18.52 10.72 -34.05
C SER A 164 18.01 10.75 -32.60
N GLY A 165 16.75 10.36 -32.39
CA GLY A 165 16.20 10.07 -31.05
C GLY A 165 14.97 10.86 -30.61
N LEU A 166 14.28 11.60 -31.50
CA LEU A 166 13.08 12.37 -31.13
C LEU A 166 12.00 12.37 -32.21
N GLU A 167 11.64 11.20 -32.75
CA GLU A 167 10.40 11.04 -33.52
C GLU A 167 9.76 9.68 -33.20
N SER A 168 8.95 9.64 -32.15
CA SER A 168 7.72 8.81 -32.03
C SER A 168 7.02 9.09 -30.69
N CYS A 169 6.71 10.36 -30.42
CA CYS A 169 5.72 10.75 -29.40
C CYS A 169 4.84 11.85 -30.01
N SER A 170 4.17 11.50 -31.10
CA SER A 170 3.07 12.28 -31.67
C SER A 170 1.84 11.37 -31.82
N GLY A 171 1.57 10.57 -30.77
CA GLY A 171 0.20 10.15 -30.49
C GLY A 171 -0.46 11.32 -29.80
N LYS A 172 -1.58 11.82 -30.33
CA LYS A 172 -2.43 12.77 -29.61
C LYS A 172 -2.68 12.16 -28.23
N ALA A 173 -2.33 12.88 -27.17
CA ALA A 173 -2.75 12.53 -25.83
C ALA A 173 -4.26 12.24 -25.89
N LEU A 174 -4.66 10.98 -25.68
CA LEU A 174 -6.02 10.69 -25.27
C LEU A 174 -6.26 11.61 -24.07
N ALA A 175 -7.22 12.54 -24.20
CA ALA A 175 -7.59 13.40 -23.10
C ALA A 175 -7.81 12.51 -21.88
N GLY A 176 -6.98 12.71 -20.84
CA GLY A 176 -6.58 11.68 -19.87
C GLY A 176 -7.68 10.72 -19.41
N GLY A 177 -7.46 9.43 -19.67
CA GLY A 177 -8.33 8.34 -19.24
C GLY A 177 -7.64 6.98 -19.36
N SER A 178 -8.07 6.02 -18.55
CA SER A 178 -7.66 4.61 -18.66
C SER A 178 -8.14 4.01 -19.98
N VAL A 179 -7.38 3.06 -20.55
CA VAL A 179 -7.82 2.31 -21.76
C VAL A 179 -9.05 1.41 -21.53
N GLY A 180 -9.46 1.25 -20.27
CA GLY A 180 -10.64 0.48 -19.91
C GLY A 180 -10.45 -1.04 -19.98
N LYS A 181 -11.57 -1.76 -19.94
CA LYS A 181 -11.59 -3.23 -19.99
C LYS A 181 -11.65 -3.70 -21.44
N GLY A 182 -10.53 -4.25 -21.92
CA GLY A 182 -10.39 -4.83 -23.25
C GLY A 182 -10.96 -6.24 -23.40
N PRO A 183 -10.82 -6.83 -24.60
CA PRO A 183 -11.31 -8.18 -24.87
C PRO A 183 -10.65 -9.22 -23.95
N ALA A 184 -11.42 -10.25 -23.59
CA ALA A 184 -10.87 -11.44 -22.95
C ALA A 184 -10.05 -12.25 -23.96
N PHE A 185 -9.11 -13.05 -23.48
CA PHE A 185 -8.36 -13.99 -24.31
C PHE A 185 -8.14 -15.30 -23.56
N ASP A 186 -7.97 -16.39 -24.30
CA ASP A 186 -7.62 -17.67 -23.69
C ASP A 186 -6.14 -17.69 -23.35
N ALA A 187 -5.85 -17.90 -22.07
CA ALA A 187 -4.52 -17.87 -21.54
C ALA A 187 -4.02 -19.28 -21.22
N ASP A 188 -3.98 -20.15 -22.22
CA ASP A 188 -3.56 -21.56 -22.09
C ASP A 188 -2.17 -21.74 -21.45
N TRP A 189 -1.34 -20.70 -21.48
CA TRP A 189 0.00 -20.66 -20.88
C TRP A 189 0.00 -20.22 -19.40
N MET A 190 -1.17 -19.87 -18.85
CA MET A 190 -1.42 -19.58 -17.44
C MET A 190 -2.30 -20.69 -16.85
N SER A 191 -2.22 -20.92 -15.53
CA SER A 191 -3.22 -21.76 -14.87
C SER A 191 -4.58 -21.05 -14.88
N LYS A 192 -5.68 -21.78 -15.03
CA LYS A 192 -7.03 -21.17 -15.05
C LYS A 192 -7.35 -20.45 -13.73
N GLU A 193 -6.73 -20.89 -12.64
CA GLU A 193 -6.83 -20.30 -11.30
C GLU A 193 -5.96 -19.04 -11.12
N ALA A 194 -5.02 -18.77 -12.04
CA ALA A 194 -4.19 -17.56 -12.03
C ALA A 194 -5.00 -16.32 -12.43
N CYS A 195 -6.04 -16.50 -13.24
CA CYS A 195 -6.88 -15.43 -13.74
C CYS A 195 -7.79 -14.86 -12.65
N ALA A 196 -7.62 -13.58 -12.31
CA ALA A 196 -8.55 -12.90 -11.42
C ALA A 196 -9.98 -12.89 -12.00
N ASP A 197 -10.12 -12.69 -13.31
CA ASP A 197 -11.43 -12.61 -13.97
C ASP A 197 -11.87 -13.89 -14.68
N GLY A 198 -11.05 -14.94 -14.70
CA GLY A 198 -11.29 -16.17 -15.44
C GLY A 198 -12.51 -16.98 -14.96
N PRO A 199 -12.98 -17.94 -15.77
CA PRO A 199 -14.02 -18.87 -15.38
C PRO A 199 -13.60 -19.58 -14.09
N GLN A 200 -14.50 -19.59 -13.11
CA GLN A 200 -14.23 -20.22 -11.82
C GLN A 200 -14.02 -21.73 -12.04
N PRO A 201 -13.01 -22.35 -11.41
CA PRO A 201 -12.86 -23.79 -11.48
C PRO A 201 -14.15 -24.47 -10.99
N PRO A 202 -14.55 -25.63 -11.55
CA PRO A 202 -15.80 -26.31 -11.21
C PRO A 202 -15.81 -26.92 -9.79
N PHE A 203 -14.85 -26.55 -8.95
CA PHE A 203 -14.73 -27.07 -7.59
C PHE A 203 -15.79 -26.43 -6.71
N ALA A 204 -16.55 -27.28 -6.01
CA ALA A 204 -17.49 -26.83 -4.99
C ALA A 204 -16.75 -26.52 -3.68
N CYS A 205 -17.11 -25.42 -3.05
CA CYS A 205 -16.67 -25.11 -1.69
C CYS A 205 -17.24 -26.14 -0.72
N ASN A 206 -16.36 -26.91 -0.05
CA ASN A 206 -16.79 -27.87 0.95
C ASN A 206 -17.30 -27.11 2.20
N PRO A 207 -18.48 -27.45 2.74
CA PRO A 207 -18.96 -26.84 3.98
C PRO A 207 -17.99 -27.11 5.13
N THR A 208 -17.47 -26.05 5.74
CA THR A 208 -16.56 -26.09 6.88
C THR A 208 -16.83 -24.91 7.80
N PRO A 209 -16.68 -25.06 9.13
CA PRO A 209 -16.77 -23.93 10.06
C PRO A 209 -15.52 -23.04 10.05
N TYR A 210 -14.46 -23.45 9.35
CA TYR A 210 -13.14 -22.79 9.39
C TYR A 210 -12.82 -22.08 8.08
N ARG A 211 -12.17 -20.92 8.19
CA ARG A 211 -11.68 -20.16 7.03
C ARG A 211 -10.47 -20.87 6.41
N THR A 212 -10.39 -20.86 5.08
CA THR A 212 -9.16 -21.23 4.36
C THR A 212 -8.03 -20.24 4.69
N ALA A 213 -6.79 -20.61 4.37
CA ALA A 213 -5.64 -19.72 4.61
C ALA A 213 -5.62 -18.51 3.65
N ASP A 214 -6.02 -18.72 2.40
CA ASP A 214 -5.95 -17.70 1.33
C ASP A 214 -7.23 -16.88 1.17
N GLY A 215 -8.27 -17.17 1.96
CA GLY A 215 -9.57 -16.50 1.90
C GLY A 215 -10.53 -17.07 0.87
N THR A 216 -10.17 -18.12 0.13
CA THR A 216 -11.09 -18.80 -0.79
C THR A 216 -12.35 -19.31 -0.10
N CYS A 217 -13.46 -19.38 -0.83
CA CYS A 217 -14.76 -19.86 -0.35
C CYS A 217 -15.39 -19.05 0.79
N ASN A 218 -14.88 -17.85 1.10
CA ASN A 218 -15.54 -16.95 2.05
C ASN A 218 -16.80 -16.32 1.46
N ASN A 219 -16.73 -15.80 0.23
CA ASN A 219 -17.91 -15.41 -0.55
C ASN A 219 -18.31 -16.55 -1.51
N LEU A 220 -19.48 -17.15 -1.30
CA LEU A 220 -19.91 -18.31 -2.11
C LEU A 220 -20.31 -17.96 -3.54
N ASN A 221 -20.64 -16.69 -3.84
CA ASN A 221 -20.93 -16.22 -5.19
C ASN A 221 -19.63 -15.95 -5.97
N HIS A 222 -18.55 -15.57 -5.27
CA HIS A 222 -17.25 -15.23 -5.84
C HIS A 222 -16.08 -15.92 -5.11
N PRO A 223 -16.09 -17.27 -5.02
CA PRO A 223 -15.26 -18.04 -4.08
C PRO A 223 -13.76 -17.97 -4.34
N TYR A 224 -13.32 -17.61 -5.54
CA TYR A 224 -11.90 -17.52 -5.90
C TYR A 224 -11.44 -16.11 -6.29
N LYS A 225 -12.28 -15.09 -6.07
CA LYS A 225 -12.02 -13.71 -6.48
C LYS A 225 -12.00 -12.74 -5.31
N TRP A 226 -13.12 -12.61 -4.60
CA TRP A 226 -13.29 -11.54 -3.62
C TRP A 226 -12.52 -11.80 -2.33
N GLY A 227 -11.60 -10.90 -2.02
CA GLY A 227 -10.74 -10.93 -0.84
C GLY A 227 -9.74 -12.08 -0.79
N VAL A 228 -9.58 -12.83 -1.87
CA VAL A 228 -8.64 -13.95 -1.96
C VAL A 228 -7.21 -13.45 -2.17
N ALA A 229 -6.24 -14.08 -1.53
CA ALA A 229 -4.83 -13.79 -1.75
C ALA A 229 -4.41 -14.05 -3.21
N LEU A 230 -3.34 -13.38 -3.65
CA LEU A 230 -2.81 -13.50 -5.03
C LEU A 230 -3.84 -13.06 -6.09
N ARG A 231 -4.52 -11.97 -5.78
CA ARG A 231 -5.46 -11.26 -6.65
C ARG A 231 -5.04 -9.79 -6.79
N PRO A 232 -5.44 -9.12 -7.89
CA PRO A 232 -5.27 -7.67 -7.99
C PRO A 232 -6.01 -6.98 -6.84
N PHE A 233 -5.50 -5.83 -6.41
CA PHE A 233 -6.31 -4.91 -5.61
C PHE A 233 -7.52 -4.44 -6.41
N ARG A 234 -8.66 -4.19 -5.74
CA ARG A 234 -9.82 -3.60 -6.43
C ARG A 234 -9.61 -2.10 -6.69
N ARG A 235 -10.31 -1.57 -7.69
CA ARG A 235 -10.27 -0.15 -8.09
C ARG A 235 -11.60 0.51 -7.80
N VAL A 236 -11.63 1.46 -6.87
CA VAL A 236 -12.80 2.36 -6.70
C VAL A 236 -12.91 3.36 -7.86
N ILE A 237 -11.76 3.74 -8.41
CA ILE A 237 -11.65 4.54 -9.63
C ILE A 237 -10.51 3.98 -10.47
N GLN A 238 -10.64 4.15 -11.79
CA GLN A 238 -9.69 3.66 -12.77
C GLN A 238 -8.29 4.23 -12.60
N PRO A 239 -7.24 3.47 -12.96
CA PRO A 239 -5.87 3.94 -12.91
C PRO A 239 -5.62 5.08 -13.91
N ASP A 240 -4.77 6.01 -13.50
CA ASP A 240 -4.33 7.17 -14.27
C ASP A 240 -2.85 6.99 -14.65
N TYR A 241 -2.63 6.31 -15.77
CA TYR A 241 -1.33 6.11 -16.42
C TYR A 241 -1.19 7.02 -17.64
N ALA A 242 0.02 7.48 -17.94
CA ALA A 242 0.25 8.44 -19.03
C ALA A 242 -0.06 7.88 -20.43
N ASP A 243 0.11 6.56 -20.61
CA ASP A 243 -0.26 5.82 -21.83
C ASP A 243 -1.62 5.11 -21.69
N GLY A 244 -2.37 5.39 -20.61
CA GLY A 244 -3.61 4.70 -20.25
C GLY A 244 -3.45 3.24 -19.82
N VAL A 245 -2.23 2.66 -19.91
CA VAL A 245 -1.97 1.23 -19.64
C VAL A 245 -1.06 1.04 -18.44
N SER A 246 0.17 1.57 -18.46
CA SER A 246 1.17 1.25 -17.43
C SER A 246 2.29 2.29 -17.26
N ALA A 247 2.43 3.27 -18.16
CA ALA A 247 3.45 4.29 -18.08
C ALA A 247 3.18 5.26 -16.92
N PRO A 248 4.17 5.58 -16.08
CA PRO A 248 3.99 6.49 -14.96
C PRO A 248 3.35 7.81 -15.40
N ARG A 249 2.41 8.30 -14.58
CA ARG A 249 1.65 9.52 -14.86
C ARG A 249 2.54 10.75 -15.07
N VAL A 250 2.10 11.64 -15.95
CA VAL A 250 2.67 12.96 -16.21
C VAL A 250 1.80 14.09 -15.61
N SER A 251 2.32 15.32 -15.63
CA SER A 251 1.58 16.53 -15.26
C SER A 251 0.43 16.80 -16.25
N SER A 252 -0.53 17.64 -15.86
CA SER A 252 -1.68 18.02 -16.69
C SER A 252 -1.31 18.70 -18.02
N ASP A 253 -0.12 19.28 -18.11
CA ASP A 253 0.46 19.87 -19.32
C ASP A 253 1.34 18.89 -20.13
N GLY A 254 1.35 17.60 -19.76
CA GLY A 254 2.16 16.55 -20.37
C GLY A 254 3.63 16.52 -19.91
N SER A 255 4.06 17.48 -19.08
CA SER A 255 5.44 17.51 -18.59
C SER A 255 5.69 16.50 -17.44
N ALA A 256 6.95 16.24 -17.12
CA ALA A 256 7.29 15.37 -15.99
C ALA A 256 6.80 15.98 -14.66
N LEU A 257 6.30 15.12 -13.77
CA LEU A 257 5.99 15.49 -12.39
C LEU A 257 7.28 15.79 -11.60
N PRO A 258 7.23 16.63 -10.56
CA PRO A 258 8.39 16.86 -9.69
C PRO A 258 8.91 15.53 -9.12
N SER A 259 10.22 15.42 -8.88
CA SER A 259 10.78 14.23 -8.22
C SER A 259 10.09 13.99 -6.87
N ALA A 260 9.82 12.73 -6.53
CA ALA A 260 9.23 12.37 -5.24
C ALA A 260 10.08 12.90 -4.07
N ARG A 261 11.41 12.90 -4.20
CA ARG A 261 12.33 13.49 -3.22
C ARG A 261 12.14 14.99 -3.08
N LYS A 262 11.95 15.70 -4.20
CA LYS A 262 11.70 17.14 -4.15
C LYS A 262 10.42 17.47 -3.39
N VAL A 263 9.37 16.65 -3.53
CA VAL A 263 8.14 16.79 -2.75
C VAL A 263 8.40 16.53 -1.27
N SER A 264 9.07 15.42 -0.93
CA SER A 264 9.43 15.05 0.45
C SER A 264 10.15 16.19 1.18
N VAL A 265 11.25 16.72 0.63
CA VAL A 265 12.04 17.77 1.31
C VAL A 265 11.37 19.14 1.32
N THR A 266 10.40 19.39 0.44
CA THR A 266 9.75 20.70 0.34
C THR A 266 8.49 20.78 1.18
N VAL A 267 7.64 19.75 1.12
CA VAL A 267 6.33 19.69 1.80
C VAL A 267 6.44 19.00 3.16
N HIS A 268 7.14 17.87 3.23
CA HIS A 268 7.14 16.96 4.37
C HIS A 268 8.37 17.13 5.27
N ARG A 269 8.72 18.38 5.57
CA ARG A 269 9.89 18.71 6.40
C ARG A 269 9.73 18.16 7.82
N PRO A 270 10.83 17.85 8.52
CA PRO A 270 10.75 17.39 9.90
C PRO A 270 10.23 18.48 10.85
N LEU A 271 9.29 18.08 11.70
CA LEU A 271 8.81 18.85 12.84
C LEU A 271 8.53 17.88 13.98
N TYR A 272 9.16 18.09 15.12
CA TYR A 272 9.04 17.22 16.28
C TYR A 272 7.96 17.76 17.21
N GLN A 273 6.74 17.24 17.05
CA GLN A 273 5.60 17.52 17.90
C GLN A 273 4.91 16.21 18.25
N ASP A 274 4.78 15.95 19.54
CA ASP A 274 4.16 14.72 20.04
C ASP A 274 2.66 14.93 20.26
N ASP A 275 1.90 13.86 20.08
CA ASP A 275 0.51 13.77 20.51
C ASP A 275 0.45 13.21 21.94
N PRO A 276 -0.06 13.94 22.94
CA PRO A 276 -0.10 13.49 24.32
C PRO A 276 -1.18 12.44 24.60
N ASP A 277 -2.17 12.30 23.72
CA ASP A 277 -3.34 11.45 23.95
C ASP A 277 -3.13 10.02 23.43
N PHE A 278 -2.15 9.82 22.55
CA PHE A 278 -1.88 8.54 21.90
C PHE A 278 -0.44 8.08 22.02
N THR A 279 -0.29 6.75 22.08
CA THR A 279 1.02 6.10 22.16
C THR A 279 1.39 5.50 20.81
N VAL A 280 2.68 5.20 20.63
CA VAL A 280 3.20 4.50 19.44
C VAL A 280 2.48 3.17 19.18
N MET A 281 1.84 2.57 20.18
CA MET A 281 1.04 1.36 20.01
C MET A 281 -0.10 1.54 18.97
N LEU A 282 -0.62 2.76 18.80
CA LEU A 282 -1.61 3.04 17.75
C LEU A 282 -1.03 2.77 16.35
N ALA A 283 0.16 3.30 16.06
CA ALA A 283 0.85 3.07 14.81
C ALA A 283 1.27 1.60 14.63
N VAL A 284 1.73 0.95 15.71
CA VAL A 284 2.13 -0.47 15.69
C VAL A 284 0.95 -1.39 15.40
N TRP A 285 -0.21 -1.16 16.03
CA TRP A 285 -1.42 -1.94 15.72
C TRP A 285 -1.90 -1.70 14.30
N GLY A 286 -1.89 -0.44 13.84
CA GLY A 286 -2.22 -0.09 12.46
C GLY A 286 -1.35 -0.82 11.44
N GLN A 287 -0.03 -0.83 11.64
CA GLN A 287 0.91 -1.57 10.80
C GLN A 287 0.66 -3.09 10.84
N PHE A 288 0.43 -3.64 12.04
CA PHE A 288 0.14 -5.07 12.19
C PHE A 288 -1.13 -5.49 11.44
N MET A 289 -2.16 -4.63 11.43
CA MET A 289 -3.40 -4.85 10.68
C MET A 289 -3.26 -4.60 9.18
N ASP A 290 -2.45 -3.61 8.76
CA ASP A 290 -2.09 -3.45 7.34
C ASP A 290 -1.50 -4.74 6.79
N HIS A 291 -0.58 -5.35 7.55
CA HIS A 291 0.10 -6.57 7.13
C HIS A 291 -0.82 -7.80 7.08
N ASP A 292 -1.99 -7.77 7.73
CA ASP A 292 -2.99 -8.83 7.65
C ASP A 292 -3.77 -8.80 6.33
N ILE A 293 -3.95 -7.62 5.73
CA ILE A 293 -4.82 -7.43 4.55
C ILE A 293 -4.10 -6.95 3.29
N THR A 294 -2.87 -6.44 3.40
CA THR A 294 -2.09 -5.94 2.27
C THR A 294 -0.67 -6.50 2.27
N ALA A 295 -0.23 -6.98 1.11
CA ALA A 295 1.15 -7.37 0.83
C ALA A 295 1.43 -7.20 -0.67
N THR A 296 1.68 -5.96 -1.09
CA THR A 296 1.95 -5.65 -2.51
C THR A 296 3.19 -6.39 -3.00
N ALA A 297 3.05 -7.25 -4.02
CA ALA A 297 4.18 -7.92 -4.63
C ALA A 297 5.10 -6.91 -5.35
N LEU A 298 6.41 -7.14 -5.32
CA LEU A 298 7.42 -6.37 -6.04
C LEU A 298 7.92 -7.13 -7.27
N SER A 299 8.22 -6.45 -8.38
CA SER A 299 8.94 -7.10 -9.49
C SER A 299 10.33 -7.54 -9.02
N GLN A 300 10.73 -8.78 -9.36
CA GLN A 300 12.01 -9.36 -8.96
C GLN A 300 12.76 -9.90 -10.18
N ALA A 301 14.08 -10.00 -10.06
CA ALA A 301 14.90 -10.69 -11.05
C ALA A 301 14.86 -12.21 -10.83
N VAL A 302 15.23 -12.97 -11.87
CA VAL A 302 15.32 -14.44 -11.86
C VAL A 302 15.88 -14.98 -10.54
N GLY A 303 15.08 -15.83 -9.89
CA GLY A 303 15.42 -16.47 -8.61
C GLY A 303 15.19 -15.58 -7.38
N GLY A 304 14.29 -14.59 -7.46
CA GLY A 304 13.95 -13.71 -6.33
C GLY A 304 15.07 -12.74 -5.93
N LYS A 305 15.94 -12.43 -6.91
CA LYS A 305 17.07 -11.51 -6.74
C LYS A 305 16.58 -10.07 -6.79
N SER A 306 17.25 -9.20 -6.04
CA SER A 306 17.00 -7.75 -6.06
C SER A 306 17.43 -7.14 -7.40
N ILE A 307 16.70 -6.13 -7.87
CA ILE A 307 17.03 -5.36 -9.07
C ILE A 307 17.68 -4.03 -8.67
N SER A 308 18.81 -3.68 -9.29
CA SER A 308 19.44 -2.36 -9.13
C SER A 308 19.08 -1.45 -10.31
N CYS A 309 18.45 -0.33 -10.01
CA CYS A 309 17.91 0.65 -10.96
C CYS A 309 18.77 1.91 -11.08
N CYS A 310 19.50 2.30 -10.02
CA CYS A 310 20.32 3.51 -10.06
C CYS A 310 21.60 3.35 -10.89
N LYS A 311 22.18 2.15 -10.98
CA LYS A 311 23.42 1.91 -11.75
C LYS A 311 23.28 2.22 -13.23
N VAL A 312 22.08 2.05 -13.78
CA VAL A 312 21.78 2.33 -15.19
C VAL A 312 21.23 3.73 -15.39
N PHE A 313 20.72 4.38 -14.33
CA PHE A 313 20.24 5.76 -14.40
C PHE A 313 21.34 6.76 -14.76
N THR A 314 22.60 6.48 -14.40
CA THR A 314 23.77 7.30 -14.77
C THR A 314 24.40 6.91 -16.12
N SER A 315 23.96 5.79 -16.70
CA SER A 315 24.39 5.31 -18.03
C SER A 315 23.41 5.81 -19.08
N HIS A 316 23.88 6.53 -20.09
CA HIS A 316 23.04 7.04 -21.19
C HIS A 316 22.59 5.93 -22.16
N SER A 317 22.91 4.65 -21.89
CA SER A 317 22.49 3.50 -22.68
C SER A 317 21.11 3.01 -22.22
N SER A 318 20.11 3.12 -23.09
CA SER A 318 18.77 2.57 -22.87
C SER A 318 18.73 1.04 -22.88
N VAL A 319 19.76 0.38 -23.42
CA VAL A 319 19.80 -1.07 -23.66
C VAL A 319 19.92 -1.88 -22.37
N ASP A 320 20.51 -1.30 -21.31
CA ASP A 320 20.72 -1.99 -20.03
C ASP A 320 19.65 -1.66 -18.98
N LYS A 321 18.66 -0.80 -19.31
CA LYS A 321 17.67 -0.34 -18.33
C LYS A 321 16.58 -1.40 -18.16
N HIS A 322 16.52 -1.97 -16.95
CA HIS A 322 15.48 -2.93 -16.61
C HIS A 322 14.08 -2.30 -16.73
N PRO A 323 13.11 -2.95 -17.40
CA PRO A 323 11.80 -2.36 -17.70
C PRO A 323 10.96 -2.06 -16.44
N GLU A 324 11.22 -2.77 -15.35
CA GLU A 324 10.57 -2.57 -14.05
C GLU A 324 11.27 -1.54 -13.16
N CYS A 325 12.32 -0.86 -13.64
CA CYS A 325 13.00 0.18 -12.89
C CYS A 325 12.31 1.54 -12.99
N PHE A 326 11.99 2.12 -11.83
CA PHE A 326 11.40 3.45 -11.73
C PHE A 326 12.04 4.27 -10.59
N PRO A 327 13.37 4.49 -10.64
CA PRO A 327 14.12 5.14 -9.57
C PRO A 327 13.60 6.55 -9.24
N VAL A 328 13.87 7.01 -8.01
CA VAL A 328 13.60 8.41 -7.62
C VAL A 328 14.83 9.25 -7.93
N PRO A 329 14.75 10.21 -8.87
CA PRO A 329 15.88 11.10 -9.17
C PRO A 329 16.15 12.06 -7.99
N LEU A 330 17.41 12.26 -7.64
CA LEU A 330 17.84 13.24 -6.66
C LEU A 330 18.42 14.45 -7.39
N ALA A 331 18.05 15.66 -6.94
CA ALA A 331 18.53 16.89 -7.54
C ALA A 331 19.95 17.21 -7.05
N ASP A 332 20.70 17.95 -7.87
CA ASP A 332 21.97 18.55 -7.44
C ASP A 332 21.72 19.45 -6.22
N GLY A 333 22.48 19.26 -5.15
CA GLY A 333 22.28 19.96 -3.89
C GLY A 333 21.15 19.40 -3.00
N ASP A 334 20.74 18.15 -3.16
CA ASP A 334 19.90 17.46 -2.16
C ASP A 334 20.49 17.64 -0.75
N PRO A 335 19.70 18.07 0.26
CA PRO A 335 20.23 18.45 1.57
C PRO A 335 20.91 17.29 2.32
N PHE A 336 20.57 16.04 2.01
CA PHE A 336 21.08 14.86 2.70
C PHE A 336 22.01 14.04 1.80
N TYR A 337 21.56 13.68 0.59
CA TYR A 337 22.26 12.73 -0.27
C TYR A 337 23.47 13.30 -0.99
N ASN A 338 23.54 14.63 -1.16
CA ASN A 338 24.60 15.30 -1.92
C ASN A 338 26.01 15.05 -1.33
N GLN A 339 26.12 14.90 -0.01
CA GLN A 339 27.40 14.65 0.66
C GLN A 339 28.05 13.30 0.29
N TRP A 340 27.28 12.36 -0.27
CA TRP A 340 27.77 11.05 -0.73
C TRP A 340 27.77 10.91 -2.25
N ASN A 341 27.51 12.00 -2.99
CA ASN A 341 27.47 12.02 -4.44
C ASN A 341 26.46 11.00 -5.02
N ILE A 342 25.32 10.85 -4.36
CA ILE A 342 24.23 9.96 -4.78
C ILE A 342 23.19 10.80 -5.53
N SER A 343 22.85 10.40 -6.77
CA SER A 343 21.91 11.11 -7.64
C SER A 343 20.57 10.37 -7.83
N CYS A 344 20.38 9.23 -7.17
CA CYS A 344 19.23 8.36 -7.36
C CYS A 344 18.95 7.51 -6.12
N MET A 345 17.66 7.33 -5.78
CA MET A 345 17.24 6.25 -4.88
C MET A 345 16.65 5.07 -5.65
N GLU A 346 17.02 3.87 -5.21
CA GLU A 346 16.57 2.62 -5.81
C GLU A 346 15.05 2.45 -5.65
N PHE A 347 14.35 2.19 -6.76
CA PHE A 347 12.93 1.89 -6.74
C PHE A 347 12.56 0.97 -7.90
N VAL A 348 11.89 -0.12 -7.56
CA VAL A 348 11.37 -1.13 -8.49
C VAL A 348 9.85 -1.11 -8.44
N ARG A 349 9.23 -1.25 -9.61
CA ARG A 349 7.78 -1.29 -9.74
C ARG A 349 7.17 -2.51 -9.04
N SER A 350 5.94 -2.36 -8.57
CA SER A 350 5.14 -3.43 -7.97
C SER A 350 4.80 -4.45 -9.04
N ALA A 351 4.81 -5.74 -8.70
CA ALA A 351 4.56 -6.83 -9.64
C ALA A 351 3.14 -6.73 -10.24
N PRO A 352 2.98 -6.84 -11.57
CA PRO A 352 1.68 -6.73 -12.22
C PRO A 352 0.84 -7.99 -11.99
N ALA A 353 -0.45 -7.85 -11.71
CA ALA A 353 -1.38 -8.95 -11.52
C ALA A 353 -1.95 -9.43 -12.87
N PRO A 354 -2.15 -10.75 -13.05
CA PRO A 354 -2.80 -11.26 -14.24
C PRO A 354 -4.33 -11.10 -14.23
N LEU A 355 -4.88 -10.49 -15.28
CA LEU A 355 -6.32 -10.19 -15.39
C LEU A 355 -7.08 -11.12 -16.35
N CYS A 356 -6.42 -11.68 -17.37
CA CYS A 356 -7.04 -12.51 -18.42
C CYS A 356 -8.03 -11.76 -19.34
N HIS A 357 -7.85 -10.44 -19.39
CA HIS A 357 -8.32 -9.56 -20.43
C HIS A 357 -7.25 -8.48 -20.65
N PHE A 358 -7.32 -7.78 -21.78
CA PHE A 358 -6.46 -6.61 -22.00
C PHE A 358 -6.96 -5.43 -21.17
N GLY A 359 -6.06 -4.57 -20.71
CA GLY A 359 -6.44 -3.47 -19.84
C GLY A 359 -5.24 -2.84 -19.12
N PRO A 360 -5.48 -1.82 -18.29
CA PRO A 360 -4.43 -1.18 -17.53
C PRO A 360 -3.78 -2.13 -16.53
N ARG A 361 -2.53 -1.82 -16.16
CA ARG A 361 -1.74 -2.56 -15.19
C ARG A 361 -2.40 -2.51 -13.81
N GLU A 362 -2.64 -3.68 -13.24
CA GLU A 362 -3.07 -3.85 -11.85
C GLU A 362 -1.97 -4.47 -10.99
N GLN A 363 -1.95 -4.15 -9.69
CA GLN A 363 -0.90 -4.64 -8.77
C GLN A 363 -1.40 -5.83 -7.95
N LEU A 364 -0.51 -6.81 -7.76
CA LEU A 364 -0.83 -8.07 -7.09
C LEU A 364 -0.74 -7.94 -5.56
N ASN A 365 -1.81 -8.34 -4.86
CA ASN A 365 -1.82 -8.50 -3.41
C ASN A 365 -1.47 -9.94 -3.03
N GLN A 366 -0.48 -10.15 -2.16
CA GLN A 366 -0.10 -11.47 -1.66
C GLN A 366 -0.89 -11.89 -0.41
N ALA A 367 -1.53 -10.95 0.29
CA ALA A 367 -2.35 -11.22 1.46
C ALA A 367 -3.81 -11.48 1.07
N SER A 368 -4.55 -12.22 1.90
CA SER A 368 -6.02 -12.20 1.84
C SER A 368 -6.50 -10.81 2.26
N SER A 369 -7.71 -10.40 1.86
CA SER A 369 -8.25 -9.07 2.25
C SER A 369 -9.09 -9.10 3.53
N TYR A 370 -9.15 -10.25 4.19
CA TYR A 370 -9.92 -10.44 5.41
C TYR A 370 -9.04 -10.17 6.63
N LEU A 371 -9.62 -9.59 7.68
CA LEU A 371 -8.99 -9.61 9.01
C LEU A 371 -9.08 -11.03 9.58
N ASP A 372 -8.23 -11.93 9.10
CA ASP A 372 -8.28 -13.38 9.36
C ASP A 372 -7.03 -13.93 10.05
N GLY A 373 -6.14 -13.02 10.49
CA GLY A 373 -4.91 -13.35 11.19
C GLY A 373 -3.86 -14.00 10.29
N SER A 374 -3.97 -13.89 8.96
CA SER A 374 -2.90 -14.29 8.03
C SER A 374 -1.54 -13.66 8.38
N VAL A 375 -1.51 -12.50 9.05
CA VAL A 375 -0.27 -11.91 9.60
C VAL A 375 0.44 -12.81 10.63
N VAL A 376 -0.32 -13.65 11.36
CA VAL A 376 0.19 -14.65 12.32
C VAL A 376 0.34 -16.03 11.68
N TYR A 377 -0.64 -16.46 10.88
CA TYR A 377 -0.77 -17.85 10.40
C TYR A 377 -0.24 -18.07 8.97
N GLY A 378 -0.17 -17.02 8.18
CA GLY A 378 0.19 -17.03 6.77
C GLY A 378 -1.04 -17.17 5.86
N PRO A 379 -1.01 -16.57 4.64
CA PRO A 379 -2.12 -16.62 3.71
C PRO A 379 -2.14 -17.91 2.86
N TYR A 380 -1.28 -18.89 3.13
CA TYR A 380 -1.17 -20.13 2.35
C TYR A 380 -0.99 -21.34 3.27
N ASP A 381 -1.59 -22.48 2.92
CA ASP A 381 -1.47 -23.71 3.70
C ASP A 381 -0.02 -24.15 3.89
N SER A 382 0.87 -23.89 2.92
CA SER A 382 2.30 -24.18 3.05
C SER A 382 2.96 -23.39 4.18
N VAL A 383 2.56 -22.14 4.40
CA VAL A 383 3.06 -21.29 5.50
C VAL A 383 2.41 -21.70 6.82
N VAL A 384 1.09 -21.90 6.82
CA VAL A 384 0.36 -22.39 8.00
C VAL A 384 0.98 -23.68 8.52
N ASN A 385 1.21 -24.65 7.65
CA ASN A 385 1.81 -25.93 8.02
C ASN A 385 3.27 -25.78 8.50
N LYS A 386 4.05 -24.87 7.91
CA LYS A 386 5.43 -24.60 8.36
C LYS A 386 5.50 -23.98 9.76
N LEU A 387 4.47 -23.22 10.15
CA LEU A 387 4.41 -22.53 11.44
C LEU A 387 3.79 -23.38 12.55
N ARG A 388 3.12 -24.49 12.22
CA ARG A 388 2.53 -25.41 13.20
C ARG A 388 3.56 -26.34 13.83
N SER A 389 3.33 -26.72 15.09
CA SER A 389 4.04 -27.83 15.74
C SER A 389 3.43 -29.19 15.40
N PHE A 390 2.17 -29.21 14.95
CA PHE A 390 1.32 -30.41 14.82
C PHE A 390 1.17 -31.19 16.13
N GLN A 391 1.34 -30.51 17.26
CA GLN A 391 1.14 -31.05 18.59
C GLN A 391 0.27 -30.11 19.43
N GLY A 392 -0.87 -30.65 19.89
CA GLY A 392 -1.79 -29.93 20.79
C GLY A 392 -2.44 -28.69 20.17
N GLY A 393 -2.49 -28.61 18.84
CA GLY A 393 -3.00 -27.47 18.08
C GLY A 393 -2.10 -26.24 18.12
N GLN A 394 -0.82 -26.38 18.48
CA GLN A 394 0.06 -25.23 18.72
C GLN A 394 0.84 -24.79 17.48
N LEU A 395 1.27 -23.52 17.51
CA LEU A 395 2.34 -23.00 16.68
C LEU A 395 3.70 -23.43 17.24
N ARG A 396 4.65 -23.65 16.33
CA ARG A 396 6.07 -23.85 16.66
C ARG A 396 6.59 -22.59 17.35
N MET A 397 7.46 -22.78 18.34
CA MET A 397 8.16 -21.70 19.04
C MET A 397 9.64 -22.06 19.16
N TYR A 398 10.51 -21.05 19.16
CA TYR A 398 11.91 -21.23 19.57
C TYR A 398 12.00 -21.13 21.09
N THR A 399 12.60 -22.10 21.76
CA THR A 399 12.80 -22.06 23.22
C THR A 399 14.25 -21.68 23.51
N THR A 400 14.46 -20.59 24.23
CA THR A 400 15.78 -20.13 24.66
C THR A 400 16.34 -21.03 25.77
N GLU A 401 17.64 -20.95 26.05
CA GLU A 401 18.29 -21.71 27.13
C GLU A 401 17.66 -21.45 28.51
N ASP A 402 17.14 -20.24 28.72
CA ASP A 402 16.43 -19.84 29.94
C ASP A 402 14.91 -20.13 29.92
N GLY A 403 14.43 -20.94 28.96
CA GLY A 403 13.06 -21.47 28.92
C GLY A 403 11.98 -20.51 28.41
N ARG A 404 12.35 -19.32 27.91
CA ARG A 404 11.40 -18.41 27.25
C ARG A 404 11.08 -18.89 25.84
N THR A 405 9.87 -18.60 25.38
CA THR A 405 9.45 -18.89 24.00
C THR A 405 9.53 -17.65 23.12
N LEU A 406 10.25 -17.71 22.01
CA LEU A 406 10.27 -16.70 20.96
C LEU A 406 9.60 -17.27 19.70
N LEU A 407 9.40 -16.41 18.70
CA LEU A 407 8.95 -16.88 17.40
C LEU A 407 9.99 -17.87 16.83
N PRO A 408 9.57 -18.78 15.94
CA PRO A 408 10.51 -19.64 15.25
C PRO A 408 11.57 -18.83 14.49
N THR A 409 12.75 -19.40 14.26
CA THR A 409 13.87 -18.69 13.60
C THR A 409 13.96 -19.00 12.11
N SER A 410 14.36 -18.00 11.33
CA SER A 410 14.65 -18.07 9.90
C SER A 410 16.16 -18.20 9.71
N THR A 411 16.63 -19.39 9.34
CA THR A 411 18.06 -19.62 9.05
C THR A 411 18.44 -19.28 7.60
N ASP A 412 17.53 -18.66 6.83
CA ASP A 412 17.81 -18.17 5.48
C ASP A 412 18.79 -16.99 5.56
N PRO A 413 20.05 -17.13 5.11
CA PRO A 413 21.03 -16.05 5.21
C PRO A 413 20.67 -14.83 4.35
N THR A 414 19.68 -14.95 3.46
CA THR A 414 19.18 -13.86 2.60
C THR A 414 17.96 -13.13 3.19
N ASP A 415 17.51 -13.51 4.39
CA ASP A 415 16.51 -12.78 5.14
C ASP A 415 17.04 -11.41 5.56
N GLY A 416 16.23 -10.36 5.41
CA GLY A 416 16.69 -8.96 5.42
C GLY A 416 17.31 -8.51 6.74
N CYS A 417 16.96 -9.16 7.85
CA CYS A 417 17.48 -8.87 9.18
C CYS A 417 18.71 -9.72 9.55
N ASN A 418 18.98 -10.83 8.84
CA ASN A 418 20.01 -11.78 9.26
C ASN A 418 21.39 -11.14 9.10
N GLN A 419 22.18 -11.19 10.17
CA GLN A 419 23.50 -10.60 10.27
C GLN A 419 24.52 -11.68 10.60
N GLN A 420 25.69 -11.63 9.97
CA GLN A 420 26.73 -12.64 10.19
C GLN A 420 27.18 -12.67 11.66
N GLU A 421 27.30 -11.49 12.27
CA GLU A 421 27.69 -11.30 13.67
C GLU A 421 26.66 -11.91 14.65
N GLU A 422 25.39 -11.93 14.25
CA GLU A 422 24.27 -12.45 15.04
C GLU A 422 24.11 -13.96 14.84
N ALA A 423 24.30 -14.45 13.63
CA ALA A 423 24.34 -15.87 13.32
C ALA A 423 25.46 -16.60 14.08
N LEU A 424 26.63 -15.95 14.27
CA LEU A 424 27.72 -16.49 15.10
C LEU A 424 27.33 -16.65 16.58
N LYS A 425 26.29 -15.94 17.04
CA LYS A 425 25.71 -16.06 18.39
C LYS A 425 24.48 -16.98 18.42
N GLY A 426 24.16 -17.65 17.31
CA GLY A 426 22.95 -18.46 17.16
C GLY A 426 21.65 -17.65 17.12
N ARG A 427 21.72 -16.35 16.82
CA ARG A 427 20.56 -15.44 16.74
C ARG A 427 20.22 -15.15 15.29
N TYR A 428 18.93 -15.20 14.97
CA TYR A 428 18.41 -15.10 13.60
C TYR A 428 17.15 -14.24 13.56
N CYS A 429 16.69 -13.88 12.36
CA CYS A 429 15.35 -13.35 12.15
C CYS A 429 14.28 -14.33 12.61
N PHE A 430 13.10 -13.81 12.90
CA PHE A 430 11.94 -14.61 13.25
C PHE A 430 11.06 -14.93 12.04
N GLU A 431 10.43 -16.10 12.05
CA GLU A 431 9.42 -16.52 11.09
C GLU A 431 8.02 -16.24 11.67
N SER A 432 7.12 -15.74 10.83
CA SER A 432 5.71 -15.57 11.16
C SER A 432 4.85 -15.74 9.89
N GLY A 433 3.55 -15.53 10.01
CA GLY A 433 2.62 -15.61 8.87
C GLY A 433 2.93 -14.59 7.78
N ASP A 434 3.38 -13.40 8.20
CA ASP A 434 3.84 -12.35 7.30
C ASP A 434 5.38 -12.22 7.29
N PRO A 435 6.03 -12.12 6.10
CA PRO A 435 7.49 -12.02 5.99
C PRO A 435 8.08 -10.71 6.52
N ARG A 436 7.26 -9.69 6.80
CA ARG A 436 7.69 -8.38 7.32
C ARG A 436 7.69 -8.33 8.85
N ALA A 437 7.48 -9.45 9.54
CA ALA A 437 7.45 -9.49 11.00
C ALA A 437 8.71 -8.93 11.70
N ASN A 438 9.86 -8.90 11.01
CA ASN A 438 11.13 -8.36 11.51
C ASN A 438 11.41 -6.91 11.06
N GLU A 439 10.45 -6.24 10.39
CA GLU A 439 10.66 -4.91 9.81
C GLU A 439 11.00 -3.88 10.88
N ASN A 440 10.33 -3.91 12.04
CA ASN A 440 10.71 -3.19 13.24
C ASN A 440 10.45 -4.01 14.51
N LEU A 441 11.17 -3.68 15.58
CA LEU A 441 11.13 -4.42 16.84
C LEU A 441 9.73 -4.43 17.50
N HIS A 442 8.97 -3.33 17.48
CA HIS A 442 7.62 -3.30 18.06
C HIS A 442 6.67 -4.24 17.31
N LEU A 443 6.70 -4.23 15.99
CA LEU A 443 5.93 -5.15 15.16
C LEU A 443 6.29 -6.61 15.50
N THR A 444 7.58 -6.95 15.59
CA THR A 444 8.02 -8.30 15.99
C THR A 444 7.44 -8.73 17.34
N THR A 445 7.34 -7.81 18.30
CA THR A 445 6.71 -8.12 19.60
C THR A 445 5.23 -8.44 19.48
N MET A 446 4.48 -7.77 18.59
CA MET A 446 3.07 -8.08 18.33
C MET A 446 2.89 -9.49 17.74
N HIS A 447 3.70 -9.84 16.74
CA HIS A 447 3.70 -11.20 16.18
C HIS A 447 3.97 -12.25 17.26
N LEU A 448 4.97 -12.02 18.12
CA LEU A 448 5.31 -12.93 19.22
C LEU A 448 4.17 -13.05 20.24
N MET A 449 3.55 -11.93 20.62
CA MET A 449 2.43 -11.93 21.56
C MET A 449 1.26 -12.75 21.04
N LEU A 450 0.88 -12.58 19.78
CA LEU A 450 -0.27 -13.30 19.23
C LEU A 450 0.02 -14.78 18.98
N ALA A 451 1.26 -15.14 18.62
CA ALA A 451 1.67 -16.55 18.56
C ALA A 451 1.62 -17.23 19.94
N ARG A 452 2.08 -16.55 21.00
CA ARG A 452 1.95 -17.03 22.38
C ARG A 452 0.49 -17.14 22.81
N GLN A 453 -0.34 -16.16 22.43
CA GLN A 453 -1.77 -16.17 22.73
C GLN A 453 -2.47 -17.35 22.06
N HIS A 454 -2.13 -17.68 20.81
CA HIS A 454 -2.61 -18.90 20.15
C HIS A 454 -2.27 -20.16 20.96
N ASN A 455 -1.00 -20.33 21.35
CA ASN A 455 -0.58 -21.52 22.11
C ASN A 455 -1.25 -21.59 23.49
N ARG A 456 -1.48 -20.44 24.14
CA ARG A 456 -2.24 -20.36 25.40
C ARG A 456 -3.68 -20.84 25.20
N VAL A 457 -4.37 -20.37 24.16
CA VAL A 457 -5.75 -20.78 23.85
C VAL A 457 -5.80 -22.28 23.51
N ALA A 458 -4.87 -22.78 22.69
CA ALA A 458 -4.80 -24.19 22.32
C ALA A 458 -4.59 -25.10 23.55
N GLN A 459 -3.70 -24.70 24.47
CA GLN A 459 -3.49 -25.42 25.72
C GLN A 459 -4.77 -25.44 26.58
N GLN A 460 -5.46 -24.32 26.73
CA GLN A 460 -6.71 -24.27 27.49
C GLN A 460 -7.82 -25.11 26.84
N LEU A 461 -7.96 -25.05 25.51
CA LEU A 461 -8.95 -25.85 24.78
C LEU A 461 -8.67 -27.34 24.87
N SER A 462 -7.40 -27.77 24.86
CA SER A 462 -7.04 -29.19 25.00
C SER A 462 -7.32 -29.73 26.40
N GLN A 463 -7.19 -28.91 27.45
CA GLN A 463 -7.60 -29.27 28.81
C GLN A 463 -9.13 -29.39 28.94
N LEU A 464 -9.87 -28.46 28.33
CA LEU A 464 -11.34 -28.46 28.34
C LEU A 464 -11.93 -29.57 27.45
N ASN A 465 -11.23 -29.93 26.37
CA ASN A 465 -11.68 -30.90 25.38
C ASN A 465 -10.59 -31.95 25.09
N PRO A 466 -10.35 -32.91 26.01
CA PRO A 466 -9.24 -33.87 25.88
C PRO A 466 -9.30 -34.78 24.65
N VAL A 467 -10.46 -34.89 23.99
CA VAL A 467 -10.69 -35.74 22.81
C VAL A 467 -10.54 -34.99 21.48
N TRP A 468 -10.31 -33.68 21.51
CA TRP A 468 -10.12 -32.91 20.27
C TRP A 468 -8.79 -33.24 19.62
N SER A 469 -8.80 -33.38 18.30
CA SER A 469 -7.59 -33.58 17.51
C SER A 469 -6.73 -32.31 17.46
N ASP A 470 -5.45 -32.48 17.11
CA ASP A 470 -4.53 -31.36 16.83
C ASP A 470 -5.14 -30.33 15.87
N GLU A 471 -5.73 -30.81 14.77
CA GLU A 471 -6.37 -29.94 13.78
C GLU A 471 -7.52 -29.13 14.36
N ARG A 472 -8.40 -29.76 15.14
CA ARG A 472 -9.53 -29.05 15.75
C ARG A 472 -9.05 -28.01 16.76
N LEU A 473 -8.06 -28.36 17.58
CA LEU A 473 -7.45 -27.44 18.54
C LEU A 473 -6.83 -26.23 17.82
N PHE A 474 -6.08 -26.46 16.74
CA PHE A 474 -5.47 -25.40 15.95
C PHE A 474 -6.53 -24.46 15.36
N GLN A 475 -7.54 -25.00 14.69
CA GLN A 475 -8.55 -24.19 14.00
C GLN A 475 -9.44 -23.39 14.97
N GLU A 476 -9.85 -23.99 16.10
CA GLU A 476 -10.63 -23.27 17.12
C GLU A 476 -9.77 -22.19 17.81
N SER A 477 -8.49 -22.47 18.06
CA SER A 477 -7.55 -21.47 18.61
C SER A 477 -7.34 -20.31 17.63
N ARG A 478 -7.12 -20.62 16.35
CA ARG A 478 -7.03 -19.62 15.27
C ARG A 478 -8.30 -18.77 15.23
N ARG A 479 -9.47 -19.40 15.24
CA ARG A 479 -10.77 -18.70 15.20
C ARG A 479 -10.95 -17.73 16.37
N ILE A 480 -10.57 -18.13 17.59
CA ILE A 480 -10.67 -17.27 18.78
C ILE A 480 -9.69 -16.09 18.69
N VAL A 481 -8.42 -16.34 18.34
CA VAL A 481 -7.42 -15.26 18.24
C VAL A 481 -7.79 -14.26 17.15
N VAL A 482 -8.29 -14.73 16.00
CA VAL A 482 -8.81 -13.86 14.93
C VAL A 482 -9.97 -13.01 15.43
N ALA A 483 -10.90 -13.58 16.21
CA ALA A 483 -11.98 -12.80 16.80
C ALA A 483 -11.46 -11.75 17.80
N GLN A 484 -10.40 -12.05 18.56
CA GLN A 484 -9.74 -11.05 19.43
C GLN A 484 -9.14 -9.91 18.61
N MET A 485 -8.46 -10.21 17.50
CA MET A 485 -7.90 -9.20 16.59
C MET A 485 -9.00 -8.32 15.99
N GLN A 486 -10.06 -8.91 15.45
CA GLN A 486 -11.20 -8.18 14.91
C GLN A 486 -11.87 -7.30 15.97
N HIS A 487 -12.05 -7.81 17.18
CA HIS A 487 -12.65 -7.05 18.28
C HIS A 487 -11.78 -5.83 18.63
N ILE A 488 -10.47 -6.00 18.85
CA ILE A 488 -9.57 -4.86 19.15
C ILE A 488 -9.62 -3.83 18.01
N THR A 489 -9.58 -4.29 16.76
CA THR A 489 -9.61 -3.40 15.59
C THR A 489 -10.89 -2.56 15.54
N TYR A 490 -12.07 -3.18 15.65
CA TYR A 490 -13.35 -2.46 15.54
C TYR A 490 -13.78 -1.73 16.81
N ASN A 491 -13.36 -2.19 17.99
CA ASN A 491 -13.78 -1.62 19.27
C ASN A 491 -12.82 -0.55 19.82
N GLU A 492 -11.52 -0.68 19.55
CA GLU A 492 -10.50 0.16 20.19
C GLU A 492 -9.71 0.99 19.17
N PHE A 493 -9.32 0.39 18.04
CA PHE A 493 -8.48 1.07 17.05
C PHE A 493 -9.27 2.00 16.13
N LEU A 494 -10.29 1.49 15.43
CA LEU A 494 -11.04 2.28 14.45
C LEU A 494 -11.76 3.50 15.05
N PRO A 495 -12.33 3.48 16.27
CA PRO A 495 -12.91 4.68 16.87
C PRO A 495 -11.93 5.84 17.07
N ILE A 496 -10.64 5.55 17.28
CA ILE A 496 -9.59 6.57 17.39
C ILE A 496 -9.32 7.22 16.03
N ILE A 497 -9.31 6.43 14.96
CA ILE A 497 -8.99 6.91 13.61
C ILE A 497 -10.19 7.57 12.91
N LEU A 498 -11.37 6.96 13.04
CA LEU A 498 -12.58 7.35 12.33
C LEU A 498 -13.49 8.29 13.15
N GLY A 499 -13.29 8.35 14.46
CA GLY A 499 -14.18 9.04 15.39
C GLY A 499 -15.46 8.25 15.69
N ASN A 500 -16.04 8.52 16.87
CA ASN A 500 -17.25 7.82 17.32
C ASN A 500 -18.45 8.02 16.39
N HIS A 501 -18.59 9.23 15.82
CA HIS A 501 -19.71 9.54 14.94
C HIS A 501 -19.75 8.63 13.70
N LEU A 502 -18.63 8.47 12.99
CA LEU A 502 -18.57 7.59 11.82
C LEU A 502 -18.76 6.12 12.19
N MET A 503 -18.17 5.70 13.32
CA MET A 503 -18.33 4.35 13.85
C MET A 503 -19.79 4.00 14.14
N ASP A 504 -20.55 4.95 14.70
CA ASP A 504 -21.96 4.78 15.04
C ASP A 504 -22.85 4.83 13.79
N SER A 505 -22.61 5.79 12.88
CA SER A 505 -23.41 5.95 11.65
C SER A 505 -23.29 4.77 10.69
N LEU A 506 -22.13 4.10 10.68
CA LEU A 506 -21.86 2.93 9.84
C LEU A 506 -22.03 1.60 10.59
N GLU A 507 -22.53 1.63 11.84
CA GLU A 507 -22.74 0.46 12.69
C GLU A 507 -21.50 -0.46 12.80
N LEU A 508 -20.30 0.13 12.89
CA LEU A 508 -19.03 -0.60 12.86
C LEU A 508 -18.63 -1.17 14.23
N LYS A 509 -19.23 -0.70 15.32
CA LYS A 509 -18.88 -1.18 16.67
C LYS A 509 -19.37 -2.62 16.88
N PRO A 510 -18.57 -3.49 17.52
CA PRO A 510 -19.05 -4.81 17.90
C PRO A 510 -20.28 -4.73 18.80
N LYS A 511 -21.23 -5.67 18.62
CA LYS A 511 -22.39 -5.76 19.52
C LYS A 511 -21.94 -6.11 20.94
N THR A 512 -22.56 -5.49 21.93
CA THR A 512 -22.30 -5.78 23.36
C THR A 512 -22.79 -7.17 23.78
N SER A 513 -23.68 -7.79 23.00
CA SER A 513 -24.16 -9.16 23.18
C SER A 513 -24.67 -9.78 21.87
N GLY A 514 -24.74 -11.11 21.83
CA GLY A 514 -25.26 -11.87 20.67
C GLY A 514 -24.27 -11.94 19.51
N TYR A 515 -24.80 -12.23 18.32
CA TYR A 515 -24.02 -12.39 17.08
C TYR A 515 -24.38 -11.31 16.06
N PHE A 516 -23.39 -10.88 15.28
CA PHE A 516 -23.64 -10.13 14.06
C PHE A 516 -24.19 -11.07 12.97
N THR A 517 -25.31 -10.70 12.35
CA THR A 517 -25.98 -11.48 11.31
C THR A 517 -26.06 -10.74 9.97
N GLY A 518 -25.43 -9.57 9.87
CA GLY A 518 -25.48 -8.69 8.68
C GLY A 518 -24.44 -9.03 7.60
N TYR A 519 -24.03 -10.30 7.48
CA TYR A 519 -23.17 -10.70 6.37
C TYR A 519 -23.89 -10.44 5.04
N ASN A 520 -23.27 -9.64 4.17
CA ASN A 520 -23.81 -9.33 2.85
C ASN A 520 -22.91 -9.93 1.75
N ALA A 521 -23.44 -10.94 1.06
CA ALA A 521 -22.72 -11.63 -0.02
C ALA A 521 -22.53 -10.78 -1.30
N THR A 522 -23.10 -9.58 -1.38
CA THR A 522 -22.92 -8.66 -2.52
C THR A 522 -21.76 -7.67 -2.32
N VAL A 523 -21.12 -7.66 -1.14
CA VAL A 523 -20.01 -6.75 -0.84
C VAL A 523 -18.69 -7.37 -1.28
N ASP A 524 -17.97 -6.69 -2.18
CA ASP A 524 -16.58 -7.04 -2.49
C ASP A 524 -15.64 -6.52 -1.38
N VAL A 525 -15.08 -7.47 -0.64
CA VAL A 525 -14.16 -7.23 0.48
C VAL A 525 -12.70 -7.12 0.06
N THR A 526 -12.40 -7.21 -1.24
CA THR A 526 -11.04 -7.05 -1.76
C THR A 526 -10.49 -5.68 -1.32
N VAL A 527 -9.24 -5.63 -0.82
CA VAL A 527 -8.63 -4.34 -0.45
C VAL A 527 -8.51 -3.46 -1.68
N ALA A 528 -8.89 -2.19 -1.55
CA ALA A 528 -8.77 -1.22 -2.62
C ALA A 528 -7.32 -0.75 -2.80
N ASN A 529 -6.90 -0.53 -4.05
CA ASN A 529 -5.52 -0.16 -4.36
C ASN A 529 -5.07 1.14 -3.65
N HIS A 530 -5.94 2.15 -3.65
CA HIS A 530 -5.66 3.44 -2.98
C HIS A 530 -5.51 3.31 -1.46
N PHE A 531 -6.22 2.36 -0.84
CA PHE A 531 -6.10 2.10 0.59
C PHE A 531 -4.71 1.56 0.93
N ALA A 532 -4.28 0.48 0.25
CA ALA A 532 -2.97 -0.16 0.48
C ALA A 532 -1.77 0.73 0.07
N THR A 533 -1.98 1.62 -0.90
CA THR A 533 -0.90 2.37 -1.53
C THR A 533 -0.73 3.78 -0.96
N ALA A 534 -1.81 4.40 -0.48
CA ALA A 534 -1.80 5.78 -0.02
C ALA A 534 -2.55 5.96 1.30
N ALA A 535 -3.86 5.69 1.35
CA ALA A 535 -4.69 6.16 2.45
C ALA A 535 -4.28 5.59 3.82
N PHE A 536 -4.01 4.29 3.91
CA PHE A 536 -3.62 3.66 5.18
C PHE A 536 -2.15 3.91 5.57
N ARG A 537 -1.40 4.63 4.72
CA ARG A 537 -0.01 5.03 4.99
C ARG A 537 0.11 6.33 5.78
N PHE A 538 -1.00 6.98 6.12
CA PHE A 538 -1.01 8.13 7.04
C PHE A 538 -0.29 7.81 8.35
N ALA A 539 -0.33 6.53 8.80
CA ALA A 539 0.33 6.08 10.01
C ALA A 539 1.85 6.33 10.03
N HIS A 540 2.49 6.53 8.86
CA HIS A 540 3.90 6.90 8.79
C HIS A 540 4.19 8.32 9.33
N THR A 541 3.21 9.23 9.35
CA THR A 541 3.34 10.57 9.98
C THR A 541 3.40 10.47 11.50
N LEU A 542 2.85 9.39 12.07
CA LEU A 542 2.72 9.18 13.52
C LEU A 542 4.01 8.64 14.16
N LEU A 543 5.02 8.29 13.35
CA LEU A 543 6.24 7.65 13.84
C LEU A 543 7.19 8.68 14.47
N PRO A 544 7.51 8.56 15.78
CA PRO A 544 8.40 9.49 16.45
C PRO A 544 9.87 9.24 16.06
N GLY A 545 10.72 10.22 16.35
CA GLY A 545 12.17 10.09 16.19
C GLY A 545 12.82 9.10 17.17
N LEU A 546 12.28 9.01 18.39
CA LEU A 546 12.82 8.17 19.46
C LEU A 546 11.73 7.29 20.04
N ALA A 547 12.09 6.03 20.33
CA ALA A 547 11.26 5.11 21.10
C ALA A 547 11.89 4.82 22.46
N LYS A 548 11.06 4.72 23.50
CA LYS A 548 11.51 4.32 24.84
C LYS A 548 11.71 2.80 24.90
N MET A 549 12.67 2.36 25.69
CA MET A 549 12.79 1.00 26.21
C MET A 549 12.75 1.10 27.75
N LEU A 550 11.78 0.43 28.37
CA LEU A 550 11.48 0.65 29.80
C LEU A 550 11.61 -0.63 30.62
N GLY A 551 12.55 -0.65 31.56
CA GLY A 551 12.69 -1.72 32.56
C GLY A 551 11.55 -1.77 33.57
N ASN A 552 11.62 -2.75 34.50
CA ASN A 552 10.71 -2.81 35.67
C ASN A 552 10.88 -1.61 36.59
N ASP A 553 12.11 -1.15 36.73
CA ASP A 553 12.41 0.12 37.33
C ASP A 553 12.37 1.20 36.25
N THR A 554 11.36 2.08 36.30
CA THR A 554 11.20 3.19 35.36
C THR A 554 12.25 4.29 35.55
N SER A 555 13.14 4.17 36.55
CA SER A 555 14.24 5.11 36.80
C SER A 555 15.29 5.16 35.68
N SER A 556 15.38 4.11 34.85
CA SER A 556 16.33 4.01 33.73
C SER A 556 15.59 3.85 32.40
N THR A 557 15.17 4.98 31.83
CA THR A 557 14.61 5.01 30.47
C THR A 557 15.74 5.05 29.45
N GLU A 558 15.81 4.05 28.58
CA GLU A 558 16.65 4.10 27.38
C GLU A 558 15.83 4.66 26.21
N TYR A 559 16.43 5.55 25.43
CA TYR A 559 15.84 6.07 24.19
C TYR A 559 16.62 5.51 23.01
N VAL A 560 15.90 4.99 22.02
CA VAL A 560 16.47 4.38 20.82
C VAL A 560 15.92 5.09 19.59
N GLU A 561 16.81 5.52 18.70
CA GLU A 561 16.42 6.05 17.39
C GLU A 561 15.66 4.99 16.59
N MET A 562 14.54 5.37 15.99
CA MET A 562 13.62 4.43 15.35
C MET A 562 14.32 3.59 14.27
N HIS A 563 15.19 4.18 13.44
CA HIS A 563 15.90 3.44 12.40
C HIS A 563 16.77 2.30 12.94
N LYS A 564 17.28 2.40 14.18
CA LYS A 564 18.09 1.34 14.82
C LYS A 564 17.27 0.14 15.28
N MET A 565 15.95 0.30 15.36
CA MET A 565 15.01 -0.78 15.67
C MET A 565 14.56 -1.53 14.41
N LEU A 566 14.78 -0.96 13.22
CA LEU A 566 14.42 -1.58 11.96
C LEU A 566 15.33 -2.78 11.67
N PHE A 567 14.76 -3.91 11.27
CA PHE A 567 15.51 -5.13 10.97
C PHE A 567 16.47 -5.58 12.08
N ASN A 568 16.09 -5.30 13.33
CA ASN A 568 16.92 -5.59 14.50
C ASN A 568 16.10 -6.30 15.61
N PRO A 569 15.59 -7.52 15.36
CA PRO A 569 14.80 -8.25 16.34
C PRO A 569 15.66 -8.85 17.48
N PHE A 570 16.98 -8.77 17.37
CA PHE A 570 17.94 -9.48 18.22
C PHE A 570 17.87 -9.11 19.70
N ARG A 571 17.32 -7.94 20.02
CA ARG A 571 17.05 -7.51 21.39
C ARG A 571 16.11 -8.49 22.11
N LEU A 572 15.16 -9.13 21.41
CA LEU A 572 14.21 -10.09 22.02
C LEU A 572 14.87 -11.39 22.54
N TYR A 573 16.09 -11.71 22.08
CA TYR A 573 16.83 -12.86 22.60
C TYR A 573 17.26 -12.67 24.05
N SER A 574 17.40 -11.43 24.52
CA SER A 574 17.82 -11.16 25.89
C SER A 574 16.63 -11.19 26.88
N PRO A 575 16.81 -11.71 28.11
CA PRO A 575 15.75 -11.76 29.12
C PRO A 575 15.14 -10.38 29.42
N GLY A 576 13.83 -10.34 29.65
CA GLY A 576 13.08 -9.12 29.97
C GLY A 576 12.86 -8.13 28.82
N GLN A 577 13.51 -8.30 27.67
CA GLN A 577 13.46 -7.30 26.60
C GLN A 577 12.11 -7.22 25.86
N LEU A 578 11.33 -8.30 25.80
CA LEU A 578 9.97 -8.25 25.28
C LEU A 578 9.13 -7.24 26.08
N ASP A 579 9.10 -7.41 27.40
CA ASP A 579 8.30 -6.56 28.30
C ASP A 579 8.84 -5.12 28.30
N ASN A 580 10.16 -4.95 28.18
CA ASN A 580 10.75 -3.61 28.10
C ASN A 580 10.36 -2.87 26.83
N THR A 581 10.33 -3.59 25.70
CA THR A 581 9.96 -3.03 24.41
C THR A 581 8.47 -2.69 24.38
N LEU A 582 7.60 -3.59 24.87
CA LEU A 582 6.16 -3.35 24.94
C LEU A 582 5.80 -2.18 25.85
N ARG A 583 6.38 -2.12 27.06
CA ARG A 583 6.19 -0.96 27.95
C ARG A 583 6.69 0.33 27.33
N GLY A 584 7.82 0.24 26.61
CA GLY A 584 8.36 1.31 25.79
C GLY A 584 7.33 1.85 24.80
N ALA A 585 6.77 0.98 23.96
CA ALA A 585 5.72 1.35 23.00
C ALA A 585 4.48 1.97 23.66
N LEU A 586 4.04 1.41 24.80
CA LEU A 586 2.91 1.91 25.58
C LEU A 586 3.18 3.23 26.32
N ASN A 587 4.42 3.68 26.42
CA ASN A 587 4.80 4.93 27.11
C ASN A 587 5.52 5.93 26.20
N THR A 588 5.70 5.58 24.93
CA THR A 588 6.22 6.50 23.91
C THR A 588 5.01 7.16 23.26
N THR A 589 4.93 8.48 23.35
CA THR A 589 3.96 9.30 22.62
C THR A 589 4.23 9.19 21.13
N MET A 590 3.16 9.15 20.33
CA MET A 590 3.32 9.19 18.89
C MET A 590 3.60 10.62 18.41
N GLN A 591 4.11 10.77 17.19
CA GLN A 591 4.16 12.08 16.55
C GLN A 591 2.74 12.54 16.19
N LYS A 592 2.47 13.84 16.33
CA LYS A 592 1.18 14.44 15.99
C LYS A 592 0.90 14.28 14.49
N PHE A 593 -0.33 13.91 14.15
CA PHE A 593 -0.78 13.87 12.76
C PHE A 593 -0.70 15.29 12.15
N ASN A 594 0.18 15.45 11.16
CA ASN A 594 0.39 16.66 10.39
C ASN A 594 1.25 16.32 9.14
N PRO A 595 1.56 17.29 8.25
CA PRO A 595 2.40 17.06 7.06
C PRO A 595 3.83 16.59 7.33
N HIS A 596 4.30 16.59 8.57
CA HIS A 596 5.71 16.47 8.92
C HIS A 596 6.09 15.04 9.29
N PHE A 597 7.31 14.66 8.92
CA PHE A 597 7.85 13.33 9.16
C PHE A 597 9.21 13.41 9.84
N SER A 598 9.49 12.50 10.75
CA SER A 598 10.81 12.36 11.37
C SER A 598 11.89 12.02 10.35
N ASN A 599 13.12 12.52 10.57
CA ASN A 599 14.29 12.17 9.74
C ASN A 599 14.62 10.67 9.80
N GLU A 600 14.17 9.98 10.84
CA GLU A 600 14.28 8.53 10.97
C GLU A 600 13.66 7.76 9.80
N VAL A 601 12.63 8.31 9.16
CA VAL A 601 11.97 7.71 7.98
C VAL A 601 12.26 8.43 6.67
N THR A 602 12.67 9.70 6.68
CA THR A 602 12.94 10.49 5.46
C THR A 602 14.42 10.54 5.06
N GLU A 603 15.33 10.12 5.93
CA GLU A 603 16.78 10.13 5.70
C GLU A 603 17.45 8.81 6.12
N HIS A 604 16.99 8.20 7.22
CA HIS A 604 17.63 7.04 7.85
C HIS A 604 16.89 5.72 7.66
N LEU A 605 15.88 5.63 6.77
CA LEU A 605 15.08 4.40 6.62
C LEU A 605 15.97 3.22 6.20
N PHE A 606 15.95 2.16 7.02
CA PHE A 606 16.79 0.97 6.90
C PHE A 606 18.30 1.25 6.88
N GLU A 607 18.77 2.38 7.39
CA GLU A 607 20.19 2.63 7.64
C GLU A 607 20.74 1.65 8.68
N ARG A 608 22.00 1.22 8.53
CA ARG A 608 22.67 0.41 9.57
C ARG A 608 23.33 1.33 10.60
N PRO A 609 23.36 0.94 11.88
CA PRO A 609 24.12 1.67 12.88
C PRO A 609 25.60 1.84 12.49
N VAL A 610 26.13 3.05 12.68
CA VAL A 610 27.50 3.50 12.31
C VAL A 610 28.62 2.58 12.80
N ALA A 611 28.40 1.81 13.87
CA ALA A 611 29.35 0.82 14.38
C ALA A 611 29.69 -0.29 13.37
N VAL A 612 28.81 -0.53 12.39
CA VAL A 612 29.07 -1.46 11.28
C VAL A 612 29.58 -0.65 10.08
N LYS A 613 30.91 -0.52 9.94
CA LYS A 613 31.52 0.09 8.75
C LYS A 613 31.05 -0.64 7.50
N GLY A 614 30.18 0.01 6.71
CA GLY A 614 29.64 -0.52 5.47
C GLY A 614 29.78 0.47 4.31
N PRO A 615 29.70 0.01 3.05
CA PRO A 615 29.86 0.86 1.87
C PRO A 615 28.62 1.73 1.54
N PHE A 616 27.56 1.68 2.36
CA PHE A 616 26.31 2.42 2.17
C PHE A 616 26.12 3.40 3.34
N PRO A 617 26.47 4.68 3.17
CA PRO A 617 26.63 5.61 4.28
C PRO A 617 25.33 6.32 4.71
N CYS A 618 24.18 5.99 4.10
CA CYS A 618 22.93 6.70 4.31
C CYS A 618 21.71 5.79 4.13
N GLY A 619 20.57 6.16 4.71
CA GLY A 619 19.27 5.46 4.57
C GLY A 619 18.45 5.86 3.34
N LEU A 620 17.20 5.40 3.30
CA LEU A 620 16.19 5.76 2.30
C LEU A 620 15.21 6.80 2.85
N ASP A 621 14.36 7.32 1.96
CA ASP A 621 13.26 8.22 2.27
C ASP A 621 11.90 7.55 2.01
N LEU A 622 11.18 7.20 3.07
CA LEU A 622 9.88 6.54 3.04
C LEU A 622 8.80 7.37 2.34
N VAL A 623 8.81 8.70 2.53
CA VAL A 623 7.84 9.62 1.91
C VAL A 623 8.05 9.63 0.40
N SER A 624 9.31 9.71 -0.03
CA SER A 624 9.68 9.57 -1.44
C SER A 624 9.21 8.23 -2.02
N LEU A 625 9.39 7.13 -1.30
CA LEU A 625 8.92 5.81 -1.72
C LEU A 625 7.40 5.72 -1.81
N ASN A 626 6.65 6.33 -0.88
CA ASN A 626 5.19 6.37 -0.91
C ASN A 626 4.66 7.14 -2.12
N ILE A 627 5.21 8.32 -2.39
CA ILE A 627 4.84 9.14 -3.55
C ILE A 627 5.17 8.42 -4.86
N GLN A 628 6.36 7.80 -4.93
CA GLN A 628 6.76 7.04 -6.11
C GLN A 628 5.88 5.80 -6.32
N ARG A 629 5.48 5.11 -5.24
CA ARG A 629 4.56 3.96 -5.28
C ARG A 629 3.16 4.36 -5.74
N GLY A 630 2.64 5.52 -5.30
CA GLY A 630 1.37 6.05 -5.80
C GLY A 630 1.39 6.30 -7.32
N ARG A 631 2.53 6.75 -7.87
CA ARG A 631 2.72 6.92 -9.32
C ARG A 631 2.82 5.58 -10.05
N ASP A 632 3.55 4.63 -9.49
CA ASP A 632 3.69 3.27 -10.02
C ASP A 632 2.34 2.54 -10.13
N HIS A 633 1.46 2.74 -9.15
CA HIS A 633 0.12 2.16 -9.10
C HIS A 633 -0.94 2.93 -9.90
N GLY A 634 -0.55 4.01 -10.58
CA GLY A 634 -1.48 4.82 -11.37
C GLY A 634 -2.59 5.43 -10.52
N LEU A 635 -2.31 5.88 -9.29
CA LEU A 635 -3.33 6.56 -8.49
C LEU A 635 -3.70 7.91 -9.13
N PRO A 636 -5.00 8.23 -9.29
CA PRO A 636 -5.44 9.56 -9.73
C PRO A 636 -4.98 10.69 -8.81
N SER A 637 -5.05 11.94 -9.30
CA SER A 637 -4.72 13.11 -8.50
C SER A 637 -5.65 13.32 -7.32
N TYR A 638 -5.15 14.04 -6.33
CA TYR A 638 -5.89 14.41 -5.12
C TYR A 638 -7.29 15.02 -5.38
N PRO A 639 -7.49 15.97 -6.33
CA PRO A 639 -8.81 16.56 -6.58
C PRO A 639 -9.85 15.53 -7.05
N VAL A 640 -9.42 14.46 -7.72
CA VAL A 640 -10.32 13.38 -8.18
C VAL A 640 -10.82 12.55 -7.00
N TRP A 641 -9.98 12.33 -5.99
CA TRP A 641 -10.37 11.63 -4.76
C TRP A 641 -11.31 12.46 -3.90
N ARG A 642 -11.07 13.78 -3.80
CA ARG A 642 -12.02 14.68 -3.12
C ARG A 642 -13.42 14.61 -3.72
N GLU A 643 -13.52 14.77 -5.03
CA GLU A 643 -14.79 14.69 -5.75
C GLU A 643 -15.49 13.35 -5.52
N LEU A 644 -14.73 12.25 -5.53
CA LEU A 644 -15.26 10.91 -5.27
C LEU A 644 -15.80 10.77 -3.84
N CYS A 645 -15.16 11.41 -2.87
CA CYS A 645 -15.59 11.44 -1.48
C CYS A 645 -16.66 12.52 -1.21
N GLY A 646 -17.33 13.06 -2.24
CA GLY A 646 -18.37 14.10 -2.08
C GLY A 646 -17.85 15.46 -1.61
N LEU A 647 -16.52 15.67 -1.64
CA LEU A 647 -15.87 16.93 -1.28
C LEU A 647 -15.67 17.82 -2.50
N THR A 648 -15.48 19.12 -2.27
CA THR A 648 -15.17 20.09 -3.32
C THR A 648 -13.92 19.69 -4.10
N ARG A 649 -14.00 19.74 -5.43
CA ARG A 649 -12.87 19.51 -6.32
C ARG A 649 -12.10 20.82 -6.55
N PRO A 650 -10.90 21.01 -5.98
CA PRO A 650 -10.12 22.23 -6.21
C PRO A 650 -9.65 22.32 -7.66
N ALA A 651 -9.84 23.47 -8.27
CA ALA A 651 -9.40 23.82 -9.63
C ALA A 651 -8.13 24.69 -9.61
N SER A 652 -7.87 25.42 -8.53
CA SER A 652 -6.62 26.15 -8.28
C SER A 652 -6.04 25.85 -6.88
N PHE A 653 -4.88 26.43 -6.55
CA PHE A 653 -4.28 26.29 -5.22
C PHE A 653 -5.03 27.12 -4.17
N GLU A 654 -5.67 28.21 -4.59
CA GLU A 654 -6.50 29.06 -3.74
C GLU A 654 -7.73 28.30 -3.23
N ASP A 655 -8.28 27.37 -4.01
CA ASP A 655 -9.39 26.51 -3.60
C ASP A 655 -9.02 25.54 -2.46
N LEU A 656 -7.74 25.43 -2.10
CA LEU A 656 -7.27 24.63 -0.95
C LEU A 656 -7.26 25.43 0.36
N GLN A 657 -7.55 26.74 0.32
CA GLN A 657 -7.65 27.56 1.54
C GLN A 657 -8.80 27.07 2.42
N GLY A 658 -8.55 26.93 3.72
CA GLY A 658 -9.51 26.36 4.68
C GLY A 658 -9.65 24.84 4.59
N VAL A 659 -8.89 24.17 3.73
CA VAL A 659 -8.73 22.72 3.70
C VAL A 659 -7.35 22.31 4.21
N MET A 660 -6.33 23.03 3.77
CA MET A 660 -4.93 22.76 4.11
C MET A 660 -4.32 23.97 4.78
N ASN A 661 -3.31 23.72 5.61
CA ASN A 661 -2.59 24.82 6.22
C ASN A 661 -1.90 25.70 5.13
N PRO A 662 -1.81 27.03 5.33
CA PRO A 662 -1.25 27.94 4.33
C PRO A 662 0.18 27.59 3.90
N ASP A 663 1.01 27.09 4.82
CA ASP A 663 2.40 26.70 4.55
C ASP A 663 2.48 25.52 3.57
N SER A 664 1.60 24.52 3.69
CA SER A 664 1.54 23.39 2.77
C SER A 664 1.08 23.84 1.39
N ILE A 665 0.07 24.71 1.30
CA ILE A 665 -0.39 25.27 0.02
C ILE A 665 0.77 26.02 -0.67
N GLN A 666 1.51 26.84 0.08
CA GLN A 666 2.68 27.56 -0.43
C GLN A 666 3.75 26.58 -0.95
N HIS A 667 4.11 25.56 -0.17
CA HIS A 667 5.11 24.58 -0.58
C HIS A 667 4.69 23.73 -1.78
N ILE A 668 3.42 23.29 -1.82
CA ILE A 668 2.86 22.49 -2.92
C ILE A 668 2.81 23.31 -4.22
N SER A 669 2.36 24.58 -4.15
CA SER A 669 2.29 25.49 -5.32
C SER A 669 3.67 25.86 -5.89
N GLN A 670 4.73 25.80 -5.09
CA GLN A 670 6.11 25.99 -5.56
C GLN A 670 6.64 24.82 -6.40
N ILE A 671 6.12 23.61 -6.21
CA ILE A 671 6.66 22.38 -6.83
C ILE A 671 5.72 21.77 -7.88
N TYR A 672 4.41 21.93 -7.71
CA TYR A 672 3.42 21.49 -8.67
C TYR A 672 2.97 22.67 -9.52
N LYS A 673 2.97 22.48 -10.85
CA LYS A 673 2.48 23.50 -11.79
C LYS A 673 0.98 23.75 -11.69
N SER A 674 0.22 22.76 -11.22
CA SER A 674 -1.24 22.82 -11.12
C SER A 674 -1.72 21.90 -10.00
N VAL A 675 -2.79 22.32 -9.30
CA VAL A 675 -3.47 21.49 -8.29
C VAL A 675 -3.95 20.16 -8.86
N LEU A 676 -4.29 20.11 -10.16
CA LEU A 676 -4.73 18.90 -10.85
C LEU A 676 -3.62 17.83 -10.96
N SER A 677 -2.36 18.22 -10.75
CA SER A 677 -1.20 17.33 -10.77
C SER A 677 -0.77 16.84 -9.37
N THR A 678 -1.37 17.38 -8.30
CA THR A 678 -1.09 16.97 -6.91
C THR A 678 -1.51 15.53 -6.66
N LYS A 679 -0.77 14.83 -5.78
CA LYS A 679 -0.93 13.38 -5.57
C LYS A 679 -1.62 13.10 -4.26
N LEU A 680 -2.48 12.09 -4.25
CA LEU A 680 -3.15 11.63 -3.02
C LEU A 680 -2.13 11.40 -1.89
N SER A 681 -1.06 10.65 -2.15
CA SER A 681 -0.03 10.31 -1.16
C SER A 681 0.86 11.46 -0.68
N SER A 682 0.80 12.64 -1.30
CA SER A 682 1.55 13.83 -0.86
C SER A 682 0.68 14.90 -0.22
N THR A 683 -0.64 14.75 -0.35
CA THR A 683 -1.60 15.83 -0.13
C THR A 683 -2.70 15.41 0.85
N LEU A 684 -2.93 14.11 1.01
CA LEU A 684 -3.83 13.58 2.05
C LEU A 684 -3.31 13.93 3.46
N ASP A 685 -2.00 13.80 3.69
CA ASP A 685 -1.37 14.11 4.98
C ASP A 685 -1.29 15.62 5.27
N THR A 686 -1.78 16.46 4.36
CA THR A 686 -1.78 17.93 4.49
C THR A 686 -3.14 18.56 4.72
N GLU A 687 -4.21 17.77 4.69
CA GLU A 687 -5.54 18.26 5.09
C GLU A 687 -5.62 18.48 6.60
N GLU A 688 -6.23 19.58 7.02
CA GLU A 688 -6.61 19.80 8.40
C GLU A 688 -7.88 18.98 8.68
N LEU A 689 -7.83 18.14 9.72
CA LEU A 689 -8.99 17.40 10.22
C LEU A 689 -9.71 18.28 11.25
N ASP A 690 -10.60 19.16 10.77
CA ASP A 690 -11.50 19.94 11.65
C ASP A 690 -12.77 19.15 12.01
#